data_AF-A0A1S9DI22-F1
#
_entry.id   AF-A0A1S9DI22-F1
#
_cell.length_a   1.000
_cell.length_b   1.000
_cell.length_c   1.000
_cell.angle_alpha   90.00
_cell.angle_beta   90.00
_cell.angle_gamma   90.00
#
_symmetry.space_group_name_H-M   'P 1'
#
loop_
_entity.id
_entity.type
_entity.pdbx_description
1 polymer ?
#
loop_
_entity_poly.entity_id
_entity_poly.type
_entity_poly.pdbx_seq_one_letter_code
_entity_poly.pdbx_strand_id
1 'polypeptide(L)'
;MPPTSVTPPSTPSPNSLDQHVVRAIFTQLKTVASTTGFDAILEVYDENNKLLGQLNSKDEYIASLKNEINDEKERKRIALDETFKVNEEERTRHKETKGVVQTLRTVISEKDTCISERNKKVDELGKQVKKLQSDNAKEREKVALAQKEINGLQQSIQDKEITIDKMKKAGADLKDKLASAKQRVKELENEALGLKGSLATTQASLEKLEGYATRYSDITEDSAIESMLKFWDYAKTEIFAMLETDLSNDTLRNNSVWEKLRQCELARDHQLPLPCSNTLAAKQMRLALILAILAREINTHIFLPIYIAPVDNQYNQFRKVLANQASIDSEKESFCRSILLSLDPTTQDRICRVGIQTVVKNVLEYLDELLPEDRRLAFHKTLEEVVQEAAKIWKPIQGSKRRYEPDFDPPTADDDCEAFTFPVTDNTNTEKGAKPKHTKKIALTVFPRLSIIENNMSTAYTTITQLSNSQYEWMAAEIQLLLIMAEVQQDEQDPQYQFFLYLFLSEEALEVQVTNDSSITNVDEVVRQDPMLKRFVGYKDDITKPRFIDMGRQGFVFRFKYREQDLCLKVFYPYKAPYNVHKEVEAFISPFGCESRAFARLCDLRENGHWAVRCHGWMYLTDSQLQQLRRVCGRRVGNDPYWGNARWAIVKDFIADKPPSRQDEQFQNILSNFCIPKRGGILPDDVKKENYRGDRIVDLGSTITFPFYRRYAQAEDLDRFFKELDQYELPEWDNSNE
;
A
#
# COMPACT_ATOMS: atom_id res chain seq x y z
N MET A 1 -23.89 177.57 -86.96
CA MET A 1 -23.45 178.95 -87.23
C MET A 1 -22.77 179.00 -88.62
N PRO A 2 -22.69 180.16 -89.30
CA PRO A 2 -22.18 180.38 -90.68
C PRO A 2 -20.62 180.59 -90.69
N PRO A 3 -19.90 181.15 -91.73
CA PRO A 3 -20.24 181.81 -93.04
C PRO A 3 -19.35 181.36 -94.27
N THR A 4 -19.12 181.98 -95.46
CA THR A 4 -19.43 183.31 -96.11
C THR A 4 -19.28 183.29 -97.67
N SER A 5 -20.13 183.99 -98.46
CA SER A 5 -19.89 184.55 -99.85
C SER A 5 -19.45 183.58 -100.99
N VAL A 6 -19.24 183.89 -102.29
CA VAL A 6 -19.30 185.08 -103.23
C VAL A 6 -19.96 184.53 -104.57
N THR A 7 -20.64 185.15 -105.56
CA THR A 7 -20.69 186.44 -106.34
C THR A 7 -19.50 186.67 -107.33
N PRO A 8 -19.60 187.39 -108.50
CA PRO A 8 -20.72 188.19 -109.11
C PRO A 8 -20.96 187.95 -110.68
N PRO A 9 -21.33 188.91 -111.62
CA PRO A 9 -22.75 189.17 -112.06
C PRO A 9 -23.09 189.56 -113.57
N SER A 10 -24.40 189.83 -113.86
CA SER A 10 -25.02 190.70 -114.96
C SER A 10 -25.20 190.14 -116.42
N THR A 11 -25.85 190.71 -117.48
CA THR A 11 -26.30 192.09 -117.90
C THR A 11 -27.77 192.28 -118.53
N PRO A 12 -28.12 192.62 -119.83
CA PRO A 12 -29.23 193.60 -120.17
C PRO A 12 -30.25 193.26 -121.35
N SER A 13 -30.88 194.28 -122.01
CA SER A 13 -31.98 194.26 -123.04
C SER A 13 -31.81 195.36 -124.14
N PRO A 14 -32.63 195.37 -125.23
CA PRO A 14 -33.11 196.60 -125.94
C PRO A 14 -34.66 196.59 -126.10
N ASN A 15 -35.43 197.60 -126.55
CA ASN A 15 -35.25 198.95 -127.16
C ASN A 15 -36.06 200.02 -126.33
N SER A 16 -36.53 201.23 -126.72
CA SER A 16 -36.70 202.00 -128.00
C SER A 16 -36.79 203.53 -127.77
N LEU A 17 -37.19 204.31 -128.80
CA LEU A 17 -37.60 205.74 -128.70
C LEU A 17 -38.81 205.94 -127.74
N ASP A 18 -39.03 207.09 -127.06
CA ASP A 18 -38.21 208.30 -126.83
C ASP A 18 -38.77 209.14 -125.63
N GLN A 19 -37.95 210.01 -125.04
CA GLN A 19 -38.26 211.28 -124.34
C GLN A 19 -39.39 211.40 -123.26
N HIS A 20 -39.55 212.62 -122.71
CA HIS A 20 -40.47 213.01 -121.63
C HIS A 20 -41.93 213.29 -122.12
N VAL A 21 -42.54 214.39 -121.68
CA VAL A 21 -43.88 214.92 -122.04
C VAL A 21 -45.07 214.18 -121.42
N VAL A 22 -45.56 213.06 -121.97
CA VAL A 22 -47.00 212.66 -121.93
C VAL A 22 -47.70 212.80 -120.56
N ARG A 23 -47.14 212.22 -119.48
CA ARG A 23 -47.29 212.77 -118.11
C ARG A 23 -45.86 213.06 -117.64
N ALA A 24 -45.50 214.28 -117.27
CA ALA A 24 -46.31 215.30 -116.59
C ALA A 24 -46.91 216.45 -117.44
N ILE A 25 -47.16 216.29 -118.75
CA ILE A 25 -47.75 217.37 -119.61
C ILE A 25 -49.20 217.10 -120.07
N PHE A 26 -49.85 216.03 -119.59
CA PHE A 26 -51.31 216.05 -119.32
C PHE A 26 -51.70 216.92 -118.10
N THR A 27 -50.84 217.90 -117.77
CA THR A 27 -51.23 219.22 -117.23
C THR A 27 -51.91 220.08 -118.31
N GLN A 28 -51.91 219.67 -119.58
CA GLN A 28 -52.94 220.07 -120.54
C GLN A 28 -54.22 219.22 -120.37
N LEU A 29 -55.36 219.91 -120.53
CA LEU A 29 -56.63 219.40 -121.08
C LEU A 29 -57.60 218.54 -120.23
N LYS A 30 -58.74 218.23 -120.90
CA LYS A 30 -60.12 218.21 -120.36
C LYS A 30 -60.48 219.58 -119.71
N THR A 31 -61.68 219.88 -119.21
CA THR A 31 -62.64 219.02 -118.48
C THR A 31 -64.05 218.84 -119.11
N VAL A 32 -64.24 219.04 -120.44
CA VAL A 32 -65.55 219.21 -121.16
C VAL A 32 -66.28 217.92 -121.71
N ALA A 33 -67.03 218.00 -122.84
CA ALA A 33 -68.11 217.10 -123.36
C ALA A 33 -67.90 216.66 -124.87
N SER A 34 -68.84 216.30 -125.80
CA SER A 34 -70.31 216.53 -126.01
C SER A 34 -71.13 215.35 -126.66
N THR A 35 -71.81 215.51 -127.83
CA THR A 35 -73.13 214.82 -128.14
C THR A 35 -73.53 214.51 -129.61
N THR A 36 -74.43 213.51 -129.77
CA THR A 36 -75.43 213.22 -130.85
C THR A 36 -75.02 212.58 -132.20
N GLY A 37 -75.06 213.31 -133.32
CA GLY A 37 -75.71 212.80 -134.54
C GLY A 37 -74.88 211.97 -135.54
N PHE A 38 -74.44 210.77 -135.18
CA PHE A 38 -73.57 209.94 -136.05
C PHE A 38 -74.12 208.56 -136.46
N ASP A 39 -75.44 208.34 -136.31
CA ASP A 39 -76.06 207.02 -136.43
C ASP A 39 -75.96 206.36 -137.82
N ALA A 40 -76.01 207.14 -138.90
CA ALA A 40 -76.26 206.62 -140.25
C ALA A 40 -75.04 206.00 -140.98
N ILE A 41 -73.84 206.01 -140.38
CA ILE A 41 -72.59 205.92 -141.17
C ILE A 41 -71.87 204.55 -141.10
N LEU A 42 -72.06 203.73 -140.07
CA LEU A 42 -71.26 202.50 -139.89
C LEU A 42 -72.04 201.21 -139.61
N GLU A 43 -73.24 201.11 -140.19
CA GLU A 43 -73.88 199.83 -140.58
C GLU A 43 -72.92 198.93 -141.41
N VAL A 44 -71.90 199.54 -142.05
CA VAL A 44 -70.80 198.87 -142.80
C VAL A 44 -69.64 198.38 -141.89
N TYR A 45 -69.52 198.87 -140.66
CA TYR A 45 -68.53 198.40 -139.66
C TYR A 45 -68.97 197.07 -139.04
N ASP A 46 -70.28 196.93 -138.82
CA ASP A 46 -70.90 195.79 -138.17
C ASP A 46 -70.61 194.47 -138.90
N GLU A 47 -70.67 194.48 -140.23
CA GLU A 47 -70.41 193.28 -141.05
C GLU A 47 -68.93 192.85 -141.04
N ASN A 48 -67.98 193.77 -140.80
CA ASN A 48 -66.54 193.46 -140.75
C ASN A 48 -66.07 192.99 -139.37
N ASN A 49 -66.55 193.61 -138.28
CA ASN A 49 -66.23 193.15 -136.91
C ASN A 49 -66.78 191.74 -136.62
N LYS A 50 -67.89 191.39 -137.24
CA LYS A 50 -68.53 190.06 -137.24
C LYS A 50 -67.59 188.94 -137.72
N LEU A 51 -66.65 189.24 -138.62
CA LEU A 51 -65.59 188.30 -139.04
C LEU A 51 -64.40 188.29 -138.06
N LEU A 52 -64.03 189.45 -137.50
CA LEU A 52 -62.89 189.56 -136.58
C LEU A 52 -63.12 188.80 -135.26
N GLY A 53 -64.32 188.89 -134.69
CA GLY A 53 -64.67 188.24 -133.42
C GLY A 53 -64.66 186.70 -133.46
N GLN A 54 -64.83 186.10 -134.64
CA GLN A 54 -64.81 184.63 -134.80
C GLN A 54 -63.39 184.03 -134.79
N LEU A 55 -62.34 184.86 -134.85
CA LEU A 55 -60.96 184.38 -134.78
C LEU A 55 -60.53 184.16 -133.32
N ASN A 56 -60.75 185.16 -132.45
CA ASN A 56 -60.37 185.10 -131.03
C ASN A 56 -60.98 183.91 -130.28
N SER A 57 -62.21 183.51 -130.63
CA SER A 57 -62.90 182.37 -130.01
C SER A 57 -62.22 181.01 -130.26
N LYS A 58 -61.25 180.93 -131.18
CA LYS A 58 -60.45 179.72 -131.42
C LYS A 58 -59.10 179.72 -130.68
N ASP A 59 -58.48 180.88 -130.47
CA ASP A 59 -57.21 180.97 -129.73
C ASP A 59 -57.40 180.71 -128.22
N GLU A 60 -58.51 181.16 -127.63
CA GLU A 60 -58.82 180.86 -126.21
C GLU A 60 -59.04 179.36 -125.96
N TYR A 61 -59.65 178.65 -126.91
CA TYR A 61 -59.87 177.19 -126.81
C TYR A 61 -58.56 176.39 -126.84
N ILE A 62 -57.54 176.89 -127.57
CA ILE A 62 -56.21 176.29 -127.63
C ILE A 62 -55.42 176.50 -126.33
N ALA A 63 -55.74 177.53 -125.53
CA ALA A 63 -55.04 177.81 -124.28
C ALA A 63 -55.40 176.82 -123.15
N SER A 64 -56.67 176.49 -122.95
CA SER A 64 -57.12 175.73 -121.77
C SER A 64 -56.71 174.24 -121.80
N LEU A 65 -56.83 173.59 -122.96
CA LEU A 65 -56.43 172.18 -123.18
C LEU A 65 -54.95 171.89 -122.85
N LYS A 66 -54.12 172.93 -122.73
CA LYS A 66 -52.70 172.85 -122.39
C LYS A 66 -52.45 172.62 -120.89
N ASN A 67 -53.37 173.03 -120.02
CA ASN A 67 -53.24 172.88 -118.56
C ASN A 67 -53.61 171.47 -118.09
N GLU A 68 -54.69 170.90 -118.63
CA GLU A 68 -55.24 169.60 -118.20
C GLU A 68 -54.25 168.43 -118.41
N ILE A 69 -53.45 168.49 -119.48
CA ILE A 69 -52.36 167.53 -119.78
C ILE A 69 -51.22 167.59 -118.74
N ASN A 70 -51.04 168.72 -118.06
CA ASN A 70 -49.94 168.91 -117.11
C ASN A 70 -50.28 168.29 -115.73
N ASP A 71 -51.52 168.45 -115.28
CA ASP A 71 -52.03 167.89 -114.01
C ASP A 71 -52.06 166.35 -114.02
N GLU A 72 -52.33 165.71 -115.17
CA GLU A 72 -52.38 164.25 -115.28
C GLU A 72 -50.99 163.60 -115.14
N LYS A 73 -49.92 164.31 -115.56
CA LYS A 73 -48.53 163.86 -115.42
C LYS A 73 -48.08 163.78 -113.97
N GLU A 74 -48.41 164.78 -113.16
CA GLU A 74 -47.89 164.86 -111.79
C GLU A 74 -48.52 163.80 -110.87
N ARG A 75 -49.81 163.48 -111.08
CA ARG A 75 -50.48 162.36 -110.39
C ARG A 75 -49.79 161.00 -110.66
N LYS A 76 -49.34 160.77 -111.90
CA LYS A 76 -48.59 159.56 -112.28
C LYS A 76 -47.18 159.50 -111.65
N ARG A 77 -46.58 160.64 -111.30
CA ARG A 77 -45.27 160.69 -110.63
C ARG A 77 -45.35 160.24 -109.16
N ILE A 78 -46.38 160.71 -108.45
CA ILE A 78 -46.57 160.43 -107.01
C ILE A 78 -46.85 158.94 -106.75
N ALA A 79 -47.73 158.32 -107.54
CA ALA A 79 -48.11 156.91 -107.34
C ALA A 79 -46.96 155.89 -107.55
N LEU A 80 -45.94 156.26 -108.33
CA LEU A 80 -44.81 155.36 -108.62
C LEU A 80 -43.83 155.26 -107.44
N ASP A 81 -43.62 156.36 -106.72
CA ASP A 81 -42.67 156.47 -105.60
C ASP A 81 -43.16 155.68 -104.37
N GLU A 82 -44.47 155.80 -104.09
CA GLU A 82 -45.13 155.09 -102.99
C GLU A 82 -45.09 153.56 -103.15
N THR A 83 -45.16 153.07 -104.39
CA THR A 83 -45.07 151.64 -104.73
C THR A 83 -43.67 151.05 -104.45
N PHE A 84 -42.61 151.84 -104.60
CA PHE A 84 -41.24 151.37 -104.36
C PHE A 84 -40.96 151.09 -102.88
N LYS A 85 -41.51 151.90 -101.98
CA LYS A 85 -41.23 151.85 -100.54
C LYS A 85 -41.72 150.56 -99.89
N VAL A 86 -42.91 150.08 -100.27
CA VAL A 86 -43.52 148.83 -99.76
C VAL A 86 -42.66 147.59 -100.07
N ASN A 87 -41.91 147.61 -101.18
CA ASN A 87 -41.13 146.46 -101.67
C ASN A 87 -39.82 146.23 -100.89
N GLU A 88 -39.28 147.23 -100.19
CA GLU A 88 -38.14 147.00 -99.28
C GLU A 88 -38.56 146.29 -97.99
N GLU A 89 -39.74 146.63 -97.44
CA GLU A 89 -40.19 146.11 -96.14
C GLU A 89 -40.48 144.59 -96.14
N GLU A 90 -40.88 144.02 -97.28
CA GLU A 90 -40.98 142.55 -97.46
C GLU A 90 -39.60 141.87 -97.53
N ARG A 91 -38.61 142.50 -98.18
CA ARG A 91 -37.25 141.94 -98.29
C ARG A 91 -36.59 141.79 -96.92
N THR A 92 -36.91 142.67 -95.97
CA THR A 92 -36.43 142.58 -94.59
C THR A 92 -37.03 141.35 -93.89
N ARG A 93 -38.36 141.21 -93.89
CA ARG A 93 -39.08 140.09 -93.24
C ARG A 93 -38.70 138.72 -93.80
N HIS A 94 -38.50 138.61 -95.12
CA HIS A 94 -38.07 137.35 -95.73
C HIS A 94 -36.65 136.90 -95.30
N LYS A 95 -35.81 137.83 -94.82
CA LYS A 95 -34.46 137.57 -94.35
C LYS A 95 -34.43 136.98 -92.93
N GLU A 96 -35.36 137.40 -92.07
CA GLU A 96 -35.48 136.94 -90.68
C GLU A 96 -36.00 135.50 -90.58
N THR A 97 -37.08 135.18 -91.32
CA THR A 97 -37.69 133.84 -91.37
C THR A 97 -36.68 132.75 -91.76
N LYS A 98 -35.72 133.09 -92.65
CA LYS A 98 -34.65 132.18 -93.06
C LYS A 98 -33.69 131.82 -91.92
N GLY A 99 -33.48 132.72 -90.95
CA GLY A 99 -32.67 132.44 -89.76
C GLY A 99 -33.33 131.43 -88.82
N VAL A 100 -34.62 131.59 -88.54
CA VAL A 100 -35.39 130.72 -87.62
C VAL A 100 -35.39 129.25 -88.08
N VAL A 101 -35.59 129.02 -89.38
CA VAL A 101 -35.58 127.67 -89.97
C VAL A 101 -34.21 127.01 -89.85
N GLN A 102 -33.12 127.78 -89.92
CA GLN A 102 -31.76 127.27 -89.76
C GLN A 102 -31.52 126.77 -88.32
N THR A 103 -31.96 127.52 -87.31
CA THR A 103 -31.80 127.18 -85.88
C THR A 103 -32.56 125.91 -85.48
N LEU A 104 -33.81 125.76 -85.96
CA LEU A 104 -34.63 124.57 -85.67
C LEU A 104 -33.99 123.27 -86.17
N ARG A 105 -33.27 123.33 -87.29
CA ARG A 105 -32.62 122.16 -87.90
C ARG A 105 -31.49 121.60 -87.03
N THR A 106 -30.75 122.47 -86.35
CA THR A 106 -29.68 122.08 -85.41
C THR A 106 -30.24 121.35 -84.19
N VAL A 107 -31.28 121.92 -83.57
CA VAL A 107 -31.91 121.38 -82.33
C VAL A 107 -32.52 119.98 -82.54
N ILE A 108 -33.01 119.67 -83.74
CA ILE A 108 -33.50 118.33 -84.09
C ILE A 108 -32.33 117.33 -84.11
N SER A 109 -31.22 117.66 -84.80
CA SER A 109 -30.03 116.81 -84.88
C SER A 109 -29.42 116.50 -83.51
N GLU A 110 -29.43 117.47 -82.59
CA GLU A 110 -28.96 117.28 -81.21
C GLU A 110 -29.86 116.31 -80.41
N LYS A 111 -31.19 116.39 -80.60
CA LYS A 111 -32.14 115.51 -79.92
C LYS A 111 -32.09 114.06 -80.39
N ASP A 112 -31.99 113.83 -81.70
CA ASP A 112 -31.87 112.46 -82.24
C ASP A 112 -30.57 111.78 -81.75
N THR A 113 -29.48 112.54 -81.65
CA THR A 113 -28.21 112.09 -81.07
C THR A 113 -28.39 111.66 -79.60
N CYS A 114 -29.05 112.50 -78.79
CA CYS A 114 -29.33 112.21 -77.38
C CYS A 114 -30.23 110.97 -77.18
N ILE A 115 -31.23 110.76 -78.05
CA ILE A 115 -32.10 109.57 -77.99
C ILE A 115 -31.30 108.29 -78.29
N SER A 116 -30.40 108.33 -79.27
CA SER A 116 -29.54 107.19 -79.62
C SER A 116 -28.64 106.73 -78.47
N GLU A 117 -28.04 107.68 -77.73
CA GLU A 117 -27.25 107.36 -76.52
C GLU A 117 -28.12 106.79 -75.40
N ARG A 118 -29.32 107.33 -75.21
CA ARG A 118 -30.23 106.91 -74.14
C ARG A 118 -30.70 105.47 -74.34
N ASN A 119 -31.01 105.07 -75.58
CA ASN A 119 -31.42 103.69 -75.91
C ASN A 119 -30.28 102.68 -75.65
N LYS A 120 -29.05 102.97 -76.09
CA LYS A 120 -27.87 102.12 -75.79
C LYS A 120 -27.69 101.87 -74.29
N LYS A 121 -28.00 102.88 -73.46
CA LYS A 121 -27.88 102.80 -72.00
C LYS A 121 -29.00 101.97 -71.36
N VAL A 122 -30.19 101.93 -71.96
CA VAL A 122 -31.31 101.06 -71.55
C VAL A 122 -31.01 99.59 -71.88
N ASP A 123 -30.50 99.30 -73.08
CA ASP A 123 -30.12 97.93 -73.46
C ASP A 123 -29.05 97.34 -72.54
N GLU A 124 -28.04 98.14 -72.16
CA GLU A 124 -26.97 97.68 -71.28
C GLU A 124 -27.46 97.39 -69.85
N LEU A 125 -28.36 98.22 -69.31
CA LEU A 125 -29.05 97.93 -68.05
C LEU A 125 -29.93 96.66 -68.16
N GLY A 126 -30.60 96.46 -69.29
CA GLY A 126 -31.38 95.25 -69.56
C GLY A 126 -30.56 93.95 -69.53
N LYS A 127 -29.31 93.99 -70.00
CA LYS A 127 -28.36 92.87 -69.88
C LYS A 127 -27.96 92.63 -68.41
N GLN A 128 -27.64 93.70 -67.68
CA GLN A 128 -27.23 93.61 -66.27
C GLN A 128 -28.33 93.02 -65.37
N VAL A 129 -29.60 93.43 -65.56
CA VAL A 129 -30.75 92.88 -64.83
C VAL A 129 -30.89 91.36 -65.08
N LYS A 130 -30.82 90.92 -66.34
CA LYS A 130 -30.89 89.48 -66.67
C LYS A 130 -29.75 88.67 -66.05
N LYS A 131 -28.53 89.23 -66.01
CA LYS A 131 -27.39 88.59 -65.34
C LYS A 131 -27.64 88.46 -63.82
N LEU A 132 -28.02 89.55 -63.16
CA LEU A 132 -28.29 89.56 -61.71
C LEU A 132 -29.44 88.60 -61.33
N GLN A 133 -30.46 88.46 -62.17
CA GLN A 133 -31.52 87.46 -61.98
C GLN A 133 -30.98 86.02 -62.06
N SER A 134 -30.11 85.72 -63.03
CA SER A 134 -29.47 84.40 -63.15
C SER A 134 -28.57 84.08 -61.96
N ASP A 135 -27.77 85.05 -61.51
CA ASP A 135 -26.81 84.82 -60.42
C ASP A 135 -27.53 84.71 -59.05
N ASN A 136 -28.58 85.50 -58.79
CA ASN A 136 -29.43 85.36 -57.60
C ASN A 136 -30.15 84.01 -57.54
N ALA A 137 -30.58 83.45 -58.69
CA ALA A 137 -31.15 82.11 -58.75
C ALA A 137 -30.13 81.02 -58.32
N LYS A 138 -28.87 81.12 -58.78
CA LYS A 138 -27.79 80.18 -58.40
C LYS A 138 -27.44 80.27 -56.92
N GLU A 139 -27.39 81.47 -56.34
CA GLU A 139 -27.11 81.62 -54.90
C GLU A 139 -28.26 81.06 -54.04
N ARG A 140 -29.52 81.19 -54.48
CA ARG A 140 -30.66 80.51 -53.81
C ARG A 140 -30.54 78.99 -53.84
N GLU A 141 -30.12 78.43 -54.97
CA GLU A 141 -29.90 76.98 -55.12
C GLU A 141 -28.76 76.48 -54.22
N LYS A 142 -27.63 77.21 -54.17
CA LYS A 142 -26.52 76.93 -53.22
C LYS A 142 -26.96 77.00 -51.76
N VAL A 143 -27.75 78.02 -51.38
CA VAL A 143 -28.28 78.16 -50.01
C VAL A 143 -29.21 77.00 -49.66
N ALA A 144 -30.05 76.55 -50.60
CA ALA A 144 -30.92 75.38 -50.40
C ALA A 144 -30.11 74.08 -50.25
N LEU A 145 -29.03 73.91 -51.02
CA LEU A 145 -28.09 72.79 -50.88
C LEU A 145 -27.39 72.80 -49.51
N ALA A 146 -26.79 73.94 -49.14
CA ALA A 146 -26.09 74.12 -47.86
C ALA A 146 -27.03 73.90 -46.66
N GLN A 147 -28.29 74.36 -46.72
CA GLN A 147 -29.26 74.10 -45.67
C GLN A 147 -29.58 72.60 -45.53
N LYS A 148 -29.68 71.87 -46.66
CA LYS A 148 -29.87 70.41 -46.65
C LYS A 148 -28.67 69.68 -46.04
N GLU A 149 -27.45 70.12 -46.34
CA GLU A 149 -26.21 69.59 -45.76
C GLU A 149 -26.10 69.89 -44.26
N ILE A 150 -26.41 71.11 -43.82
CA ILE A 150 -26.47 71.51 -42.40
C ILE A 150 -27.45 70.63 -41.64
N ASN A 151 -28.66 70.40 -42.16
CA ASN A 151 -29.66 69.56 -41.52
C ASN A 151 -29.17 68.09 -41.41
N GLY A 152 -28.51 67.56 -42.45
CA GLY A 152 -27.92 66.23 -42.42
C GLY A 152 -26.76 66.08 -41.43
N LEU A 153 -25.92 67.10 -41.30
CA LEU A 153 -24.84 67.16 -40.31
C LEU A 153 -25.40 67.27 -38.88
N GLN A 154 -26.45 68.06 -38.66
CA GLN A 154 -27.14 68.15 -37.37
C GLN A 154 -27.72 66.81 -36.92
N GLN A 155 -28.37 66.06 -37.82
CA GLN A 155 -28.83 64.71 -37.50
C GLN A 155 -27.65 63.77 -37.18
N SER A 156 -26.58 63.80 -37.99
CA SER A 156 -25.38 62.98 -37.74
C SER A 156 -24.70 63.32 -36.41
N ILE A 157 -24.78 64.56 -35.95
CA ILE A 157 -24.31 64.98 -34.62
C ILE A 157 -25.20 64.36 -33.53
N GLN A 158 -26.53 64.49 -33.62
CA GLN A 158 -27.45 63.88 -32.63
C GLN A 158 -27.29 62.36 -32.53
N ASP A 159 -27.16 61.66 -33.66
CA ASP A 159 -26.96 60.20 -33.71
C ASP A 159 -25.63 59.81 -33.03
N LYS A 160 -24.59 60.63 -33.17
CA LYS A 160 -23.30 60.47 -32.49
C LYS A 160 -23.38 60.81 -31.01
N GLU A 161 -24.11 61.84 -30.61
CA GLU A 161 -24.36 62.20 -29.21
C GLU A 161 -25.01 61.03 -28.44
N ILE A 162 -26.08 60.46 -29.03
CA ILE A 162 -26.78 59.28 -28.51
C ILE A 162 -25.85 58.06 -28.44
N THR A 163 -24.94 57.91 -29.40
CA THR A 163 -23.94 56.82 -29.42
C THR A 163 -22.87 57.02 -28.34
N ILE A 164 -22.41 58.26 -28.15
CA ILE A 164 -21.46 58.65 -27.11
C ILE A 164 -22.05 58.40 -25.72
N ASP A 165 -23.32 58.73 -25.47
CA ASP A 165 -23.95 58.48 -24.17
C ASP A 165 -24.19 56.99 -23.90
N LYS A 166 -24.52 56.20 -24.93
CA LYS A 166 -24.52 54.72 -24.83
C LYS A 166 -23.12 54.18 -24.50
N MET A 167 -22.07 54.73 -25.10
CA MET A 167 -20.67 54.36 -24.81
C MET A 167 -20.22 54.79 -23.41
N LYS A 168 -20.61 55.98 -22.93
CA LYS A 168 -20.36 56.42 -21.54
C LYS A 168 -21.01 55.47 -20.54
N LYS A 169 -22.28 55.08 -20.76
CA LYS A 169 -22.97 54.13 -19.90
C LYS A 169 -22.31 52.74 -19.92
N ALA A 170 -22.01 52.20 -21.11
CA ALA A 170 -21.29 50.94 -21.22
C ALA A 170 -19.90 50.98 -20.57
N GLY A 171 -19.20 52.12 -20.64
CA GLY A 171 -17.93 52.36 -19.96
C GLY A 171 -18.05 52.38 -18.43
N ALA A 172 -19.14 52.93 -17.89
CA ALA A 172 -19.46 52.85 -16.46
C ALA A 172 -19.79 51.40 -16.04
N ASP A 173 -20.70 50.73 -16.74
CA ASP A 173 -21.08 49.33 -16.50
C ASP A 173 -19.85 48.40 -16.55
N LEU A 174 -18.89 48.65 -17.46
CA LEU A 174 -17.63 47.91 -17.56
C LEU A 174 -16.65 48.25 -16.43
N LYS A 175 -16.59 49.51 -15.99
CA LYS A 175 -15.74 49.94 -14.87
C LYS A 175 -16.19 49.30 -13.56
N ASP A 176 -17.50 49.22 -13.32
CA ASP A 176 -18.07 48.65 -12.10
C ASP A 176 -17.98 47.11 -12.10
N LYS A 177 -18.14 46.47 -13.27
CA LYS A 177 -17.81 45.04 -13.47
C LYS A 177 -16.32 44.77 -13.27
N LEU A 178 -15.42 45.63 -13.74
CA LEU A 178 -13.98 45.49 -13.53
C LEU A 178 -13.59 45.69 -12.05
N ALA A 179 -14.23 46.62 -11.33
CA ALA A 179 -14.04 46.78 -9.89
C ALA A 179 -14.50 45.53 -9.12
N SER A 180 -15.69 45.03 -9.44
CA SER A 180 -16.26 43.80 -8.85
C SER A 180 -15.39 42.57 -9.14
N ALA A 181 -14.89 42.44 -10.38
CA ALA A 181 -13.99 41.36 -10.77
C ALA A 181 -12.64 41.45 -10.04
N LYS A 182 -12.04 42.65 -9.91
CA LYS A 182 -10.79 42.85 -9.14
C LYS A 182 -10.97 42.51 -7.66
N GLN A 183 -12.08 42.91 -7.06
CA GLN A 183 -12.41 42.56 -5.67
C GLN A 183 -12.53 41.04 -5.51
N ARG A 184 -13.26 40.37 -6.42
CA ARG A 184 -13.45 38.92 -6.39
C ARG A 184 -12.17 38.13 -6.70
N VAL A 185 -11.28 38.64 -7.55
CA VAL A 185 -9.92 38.08 -7.73
C VAL A 185 -9.14 38.18 -6.44
N LYS A 186 -9.14 39.33 -5.76
CA LYS A 186 -8.44 39.50 -4.47
C LYS A 186 -9.02 38.61 -3.36
N GLU A 187 -10.33 38.38 -3.35
CA GLU A 187 -10.98 37.42 -2.45
C GLU A 187 -10.47 35.98 -2.72
N LEU A 188 -10.45 35.55 -3.98
CA LEU A 188 -9.95 34.23 -4.39
C LEU A 188 -8.43 34.07 -4.17
N GLU A 189 -7.64 35.14 -4.32
CA GLU A 189 -6.20 35.14 -3.99
C GLU A 189 -5.98 34.92 -2.49
N ASN A 190 -6.74 35.61 -1.63
CA ASN A 190 -6.69 35.41 -0.17
C ASN A 190 -7.18 34.01 0.22
N GLU A 191 -8.25 33.50 -0.40
CA GLU A 191 -8.77 32.16 -0.17
C GLU A 191 -7.75 31.08 -0.60
N ALA A 192 -7.13 31.23 -1.78
CA ALA A 192 -6.08 30.32 -2.25
C ALA A 192 -4.84 30.33 -1.34
N LEU A 193 -4.44 31.49 -0.81
CA LEU A 193 -3.38 31.59 0.19
C LEU A 193 -3.77 30.90 1.51
N GLY A 194 -5.00 31.07 1.98
CA GLY A 194 -5.53 30.42 3.18
C GLY A 194 -5.63 28.89 3.04
N LEU A 195 -6.13 28.41 1.91
CA LEU A 195 -6.18 26.98 1.56
C LEU A 195 -4.78 26.38 1.43
N LYS A 196 -3.82 27.09 0.82
CA LYS A 196 -2.41 26.66 0.75
C LYS A 196 -1.76 26.57 2.14
N GLY A 197 -2.03 27.54 3.02
CA GLY A 197 -1.58 27.49 4.41
C GLY A 197 -2.18 26.33 5.20
N SER A 198 -3.48 26.09 5.02
CA SER A 198 -4.17 24.95 5.63
C SER A 198 -3.62 23.62 5.13
N LEU A 199 -3.42 23.47 3.82
CA LEU A 199 -2.85 22.26 3.20
C LEU A 199 -1.43 21.97 3.72
N ALA A 200 -0.57 22.97 3.82
CA ALA A 200 0.76 22.80 4.42
C ALA A 200 0.68 22.40 5.90
N THR A 201 -0.30 22.94 6.64
CA THR A 201 -0.52 22.62 8.06
C THR A 201 -1.05 21.19 8.24
N THR A 202 -2.00 20.75 7.41
CA THR A 202 -2.52 19.37 7.46
C THR A 202 -1.48 18.36 6.99
N GLN A 203 -0.69 18.68 5.96
CA GLN A 203 0.38 17.80 5.50
C GLN A 203 1.49 17.65 6.55
N ALA A 204 1.97 18.74 7.14
CA ALA A 204 2.95 18.65 8.25
C ALA A 204 2.37 17.94 9.49
N SER A 205 1.05 17.98 9.69
CA SER A 205 0.38 17.21 10.75
C SER A 205 0.29 15.71 10.42
N LEU A 206 0.06 15.36 9.15
CA LEU A 206 0.04 13.98 8.66
C LEU A 206 1.45 13.37 8.74
N GLU A 207 2.46 14.04 8.19
CA GLU A 207 3.88 13.63 8.25
C GLU A 207 4.34 13.38 9.70
N LYS A 208 3.85 14.20 10.65
CA LYS A 208 4.12 14.03 12.08
C LYS A 208 3.40 12.81 12.71
N LEU A 209 2.18 12.51 12.28
CA LEU A 209 1.42 11.34 12.76
C LEU A 209 1.95 10.03 12.18
N GLU A 210 2.27 10.02 10.88
CA GLU A 210 2.93 8.89 10.21
C GLU A 210 4.32 8.65 10.79
N GLY A 211 5.07 9.71 11.12
CA GLY A 211 6.38 9.64 11.78
C GLY A 211 6.38 9.09 13.21
N TYR A 212 5.21 8.79 13.81
CA TYR A 212 5.12 8.02 15.06
C TYR A 212 5.09 6.51 14.83
N ALA A 213 4.80 6.02 13.63
CA ALA A 213 4.79 4.61 13.29
C ALA A 213 6.18 4.14 12.81
N THR A 214 6.56 2.91 13.15
CA THR A 214 7.73 2.26 12.52
C THR A 214 7.44 2.05 11.05
N ARG A 215 8.30 2.58 10.16
CA ARG A 215 8.18 2.39 8.71
C ARG A 215 8.12 0.89 8.38
N TYR A 216 7.16 0.51 7.53
CA TYR A 216 7.02 -0.85 7.03
C TYR A 216 8.31 -1.39 6.40
N SER A 217 8.56 -2.67 6.64
CA SER A 217 9.62 -3.44 6.00
C SER A 217 9.36 -3.57 4.49
N ASP A 218 10.38 -3.31 3.67
CA ASP A 218 10.31 -3.41 2.20
C ASP A 218 10.42 -4.88 1.70
N ILE A 219 10.16 -5.88 2.56
CA ILE A 219 10.20 -7.32 2.24
C ILE A 219 9.03 -7.74 1.34
N THR A 220 9.32 -8.54 0.30
CA THR A 220 8.30 -9.12 -0.59
C THR A 220 7.72 -10.42 -0.05
N GLU A 221 6.55 -10.81 -0.58
CA GLU A 221 5.86 -12.06 -0.23
C GLU A 221 6.75 -13.29 -0.52
N ASP A 222 7.33 -13.37 -1.73
CA ASP A 222 8.29 -14.41 -2.11
C ASP A 222 9.50 -14.45 -1.16
N SER A 223 10.02 -13.29 -0.75
CA SER A 223 11.20 -13.21 0.13
C SER A 223 10.89 -13.65 1.56
N ALA A 224 9.69 -13.34 2.07
CA ALA A 224 9.23 -13.84 3.38
C ALA A 224 9.06 -15.37 3.35
N ILE A 225 8.43 -15.91 2.31
CA ILE A 225 8.25 -17.35 2.10
C ILE A 225 9.59 -18.06 1.98
N GLU A 226 10.48 -17.59 1.10
CA GLU A 226 11.79 -18.19 0.86
C GLU A 226 12.66 -18.17 2.13
N SER A 227 12.61 -17.08 2.91
CA SER A 227 13.35 -16.98 4.18
C SER A 227 12.84 -17.96 5.24
N MET A 228 11.52 -18.14 5.34
CA MET A 228 10.91 -19.10 6.28
C MET A 228 11.21 -20.56 5.90
N LEU A 229 11.18 -20.90 4.60
CA LEU A 229 11.53 -22.25 4.14
C LEU A 229 13.02 -22.55 4.36
N LYS A 230 13.91 -21.60 4.04
CA LYS A 230 15.35 -21.72 4.34
C LYS A 230 15.63 -21.83 5.84
N PHE A 231 14.88 -21.12 6.68
CA PHE A 231 15.01 -21.21 8.13
C PHE A 231 14.73 -22.63 8.64
N TRP A 232 13.63 -23.27 8.20
CA TRP A 232 13.31 -24.62 8.66
C TRP A 232 14.31 -25.68 8.19
N ASP A 233 14.90 -25.54 7.00
CA ASP A 233 15.92 -26.47 6.52
C ASP A 233 17.27 -26.27 7.22
N TYR A 234 17.63 -25.03 7.55
CA TYR A 234 18.76 -24.71 8.44
C TYR A 234 18.57 -25.33 9.83
N ALA A 235 17.43 -25.08 10.48
CA ALA A 235 17.10 -25.63 11.80
C ALA A 235 17.09 -27.17 11.80
N LYS A 236 16.55 -27.79 10.74
CA LYS A 236 16.59 -29.25 10.53
C LYS A 236 18.03 -29.78 10.50
N THR A 237 18.92 -29.09 9.78
CA THR A 237 20.32 -29.49 9.58
C THR A 237 21.16 -29.37 10.86
N GLU A 238 21.11 -28.22 11.52
CA GLU A 238 21.88 -27.96 12.75
C GLU A 238 21.47 -28.89 13.91
N ILE A 239 20.16 -29.06 14.13
CA ILE A 239 19.65 -29.93 15.19
C ILE A 239 19.92 -31.42 14.87
N PHE A 240 19.90 -31.81 13.58
CA PHE A 240 20.30 -33.17 13.18
C PHE A 240 21.78 -33.44 13.46
N ALA A 241 22.69 -32.52 13.11
CA ALA A 241 24.12 -32.69 13.36
C ALA A 241 24.46 -32.94 14.84
N MET A 242 23.63 -32.43 15.77
CA MET A 242 23.77 -32.71 17.20
C MET A 242 23.09 -34.03 17.64
N LEU A 243 21.97 -34.41 17.03
CA LEU A 243 21.20 -35.61 17.40
C LEU A 243 21.60 -36.89 16.64
N GLU A 244 22.47 -36.81 15.63
CA GLU A 244 22.96 -37.96 14.87
C GLU A 244 23.88 -38.87 15.70
N THR A 245 24.66 -38.32 16.65
CA THR A 245 25.59 -39.11 17.45
C THR A 245 24.87 -39.99 18.48
N ASP A 246 25.34 -41.23 18.62
CA ASP A 246 24.88 -42.22 19.60
C ASP A 246 24.77 -41.69 21.05
N LEU A 247 23.71 -42.09 21.75
CA LEU A 247 23.60 -41.94 23.21
C LEU A 247 24.30 -43.11 23.92
N SER A 248 24.67 -42.91 25.19
CA SER A 248 25.30 -43.96 26.00
C SER A 248 24.33 -45.13 26.27
N ASN A 249 24.86 -46.36 26.40
CA ASN A 249 24.03 -47.52 26.74
C ASN A 249 23.31 -47.37 28.09
N ASP A 250 23.87 -46.60 29.02
CA ASP A 250 23.23 -46.33 30.31
C ASP A 250 22.01 -45.40 30.14
N THR A 251 22.14 -44.37 29.28
CA THR A 251 21.03 -43.52 28.85
C THR A 251 19.95 -44.30 28.09
N LEU A 252 20.35 -45.27 27.25
CA LEU A 252 19.39 -46.14 26.55
C LEU A 252 18.65 -47.09 27.51
N ARG A 253 19.34 -47.60 28.55
CA ARG A 253 18.77 -48.56 29.51
C ARG A 253 17.90 -47.92 30.59
N ASN A 254 18.14 -46.66 30.95
CA ASN A 254 17.34 -45.98 31.97
C ASN A 254 16.02 -45.44 31.39
N ASN A 255 14.91 -46.15 31.57
CA ASN A 255 13.60 -45.69 31.08
C ASN A 255 13.13 -44.34 31.67
N SER A 256 13.60 -43.91 32.85
CA SER A 256 13.10 -42.66 33.47
C SER A 256 13.42 -41.42 32.64
N VAL A 257 14.62 -41.33 32.07
CA VAL A 257 15.08 -40.16 31.29
C VAL A 257 14.35 -40.00 29.95
N TRP A 258 13.66 -41.05 29.49
CA TRP A 258 12.82 -41.04 28.29
C TRP A 258 11.37 -40.63 28.59
N GLU A 259 10.95 -40.70 29.86
CA GLU A 259 9.55 -40.56 30.21
C GLU A 259 9.05 -39.14 29.97
N LYS A 260 9.86 -38.11 30.24
CA LYS A 260 9.52 -36.71 29.93
C LYS A 260 9.34 -36.46 28.42
N LEU A 261 10.13 -37.13 27.58
CA LEU A 261 10.01 -37.05 26.13
C LEU A 261 8.74 -37.78 25.62
N ARG A 262 8.41 -38.94 26.21
CA ARG A 262 7.20 -39.73 25.91
C ARG A 262 5.91 -39.08 26.43
N GLN A 263 5.98 -38.38 27.56
CA GLN A 263 4.87 -37.62 28.13
C GLN A 263 4.70 -36.21 27.53
N CYS A 264 5.51 -35.83 26.52
CA CYS A 264 5.20 -34.67 25.68
C CYS A 264 3.83 -34.87 25.00
N GLU A 265 2.99 -33.84 24.99
CA GLU A 265 1.65 -33.89 24.37
C GLU A 265 1.72 -34.34 22.90
N LEU A 266 2.69 -33.80 22.15
CA LEU A 266 2.93 -34.18 20.74
C LEU A 266 3.24 -35.68 20.59
N ALA A 267 3.98 -36.28 21.52
CA ALA A 267 4.35 -37.69 21.46
C ALA A 267 3.15 -38.60 21.77
N ARG A 268 2.33 -38.24 22.76
CA ARG A 268 1.11 -38.99 23.12
C ARG A 268 0.02 -38.89 22.04
N ASP A 269 -0.31 -37.66 21.65
CA ASP A 269 -1.48 -37.40 20.79
C ASP A 269 -1.29 -37.94 19.37
N HIS A 270 -0.05 -37.94 18.88
CA HIS A 270 0.33 -38.51 17.59
C HIS A 270 0.89 -39.94 17.71
N GLN A 271 0.86 -40.56 18.90
CA GLN A 271 1.31 -41.95 19.14
C GLN A 271 2.71 -42.24 18.57
N LEU A 272 3.65 -41.32 18.83
CA LEU A 272 4.94 -41.27 18.16
C LEU A 272 5.89 -42.39 18.67
N PRO A 273 6.43 -43.26 17.81
CA PRO A 273 7.33 -44.33 18.25
C PRO A 273 8.69 -43.77 18.69
N LEU A 274 8.97 -43.88 19.99
CA LEU A 274 10.22 -43.43 20.64
C LEU A 274 10.99 -44.62 21.27
N PRO A 275 11.62 -45.49 20.45
CA PRO A 275 12.44 -46.61 20.94
C PRO A 275 13.76 -46.13 21.55
N CYS A 276 14.14 -46.70 22.70
CA CYS A 276 15.40 -46.43 23.40
C CYS A 276 16.61 -47.08 22.69
N SER A 277 16.98 -46.60 21.50
CA SER A 277 18.14 -47.12 20.77
C SER A 277 18.87 -46.07 19.94
N ASN A 278 20.00 -46.45 19.34
CA ASN A 278 20.78 -45.63 18.42
C ASN A 278 20.59 -45.99 16.93
N THR A 279 19.54 -46.73 16.56
CA THR A 279 19.22 -46.95 15.14
C THR A 279 18.91 -45.63 14.43
N LEU A 280 19.09 -45.61 13.11
CA LEU A 280 18.77 -44.44 12.28
C LEU A 280 17.30 -44.00 12.49
N ALA A 281 16.36 -44.95 12.47
CA ALA A 281 14.94 -44.69 12.76
C ALA A 281 14.72 -44.09 14.17
N ALA A 282 15.36 -44.63 15.21
CA ALA A 282 15.26 -44.08 16.57
C ALA A 282 15.82 -42.66 16.69
N LYS A 283 16.88 -42.33 15.94
CA LYS A 283 17.45 -40.96 15.86
C LYS A 283 16.52 -40.02 15.09
N GLN A 284 15.99 -40.47 13.95
CA GLN A 284 15.03 -39.75 13.11
C GLN A 284 13.74 -39.39 13.86
N MET A 285 13.13 -40.33 14.59
CA MET A 285 11.92 -40.03 15.36
C MET A 285 12.15 -39.03 16.51
N ARG A 286 13.32 -39.09 17.18
CA ARG A 286 13.74 -38.05 18.15
C ARG A 286 13.92 -36.69 17.47
N LEU A 287 14.62 -36.63 16.33
CA LEU A 287 14.80 -35.39 15.57
C LEU A 287 13.44 -34.75 15.22
N ALA A 288 12.52 -35.53 14.67
CA ALA A 288 11.21 -35.02 14.26
C ALA A 288 10.39 -34.49 15.44
N LEU A 289 10.44 -35.15 16.61
CA LEU A 289 9.80 -34.64 17.82
C LEU A 289 10.44 -33.34 18.32
N ILE A 290 11.77 -33.29 18.42
CA ILE A 290 12.49 -32.11 18.91
C ILE A 290 12.29 -30.92 17.97
N LEU A 291 12.29 -31.12 16.64
CA LEU A 291 11.93 -30.08 15.67
C LEU A 291 10.46 -29.65 15.80
N ALA A 292 9.53 -30.58 16.04
CA ALA A 292 8.11 -30.27 16.23
C ALA A 292 7.84 -29.48 17.52
N ILE A 293 8.58 -29.75 18.60
CA ILE A 293 8.56 -28.94 19.83
C ILE A 293 9.19 -27.57 19.55
N LEU A 294 10.41 -27.52 19.01
CA LEU A 294 11.14 -26.30 18.68
C LEU A 294 10.32 -25.34 17.81
N ALA A 295 9.65 -25.85 16.77
CA ALA A 295 8.82 -25.03 15.89
C ALA A 295 7.64 -24.37 16.63
N ARG A 296 7.04 -25.05 17.61
CA ARG A 296 5.93 -24.54 18.43
C ARG A 296 6.41 -23.56 19.50
N GLU A 297 7.56 -23.81 20.11
CA GLU A 297 8.22 -22.90 21.05
C GLU A 297 8.64 -21.59 20.36
N ILE A 298 9.30 -21.69 19.19
CA ILE A 298 9.61 -20.53 18.33
C ILE A 298 8.32 -19.81 17.93
N ASN A 299 7.26 -20.52 17.54
CA ASN A 299 5.99 -19.87 17.23
C ASN A 299 5.43 -19.10 18.43
N THR A 300 5.49 -19.69 19.63
CA THR A 300 4.90 -19.12 20.85
C THR A 300 5.67 -17.91 21.40
N HIS A 301 7.01 -17.91 21.30
CA HIS A 301 7.86 -16.92 21.94
C HIS A 301 8.62 -15.98 20.98
N ILE A 302 8.79 -16.35 19.70
CA ILE A 302 9.55 -15.57 18.70
C ILE A 302 8.64 -15.04 17.59
N PHE A 303 7.78 -15.88 16.99
CA PHE A 303 6.93 -15.46 15.86
C PHE A 303 5.69 -14.69 16.33
N LEU A 304 5.94 -13.53 16.93
CA LEU A 304 4.97 -12.63 17.53
C LEU A 304 4.81 -11.35 16.70
N PRO A 305 3.62 -10.73 16.65
CA PRO A 305 3.43 -9.48 15.91
C PRO A 305 4.13 -8.27 16.58
N ILE A 306 4.36 -8.33 17.89
CA ILE A 306 5.05 -7.32 18.72
C ILE A 306 5.67 -7.98 19.96
N TYR A 307 6.63 -7.32 20.62
CA TYR A 307 7.29 -7.80 21.84
C TYR A 307 7.05 -6.89 23.07
N ILE A 308 5.87 -6.29 23.22
CA ILE A 308 5.59 -5.32 24.32
C ILE A 308 5.44 -5.99 25.70
N ALA A 309 4.86 -7.18 25.76
CA ALA A 309 4.61 -7.90 27.01
C ALA A 309 5.21 -9.31 26.97
N PRO A 310 5.67 -9.87 28.11
CA PRO A 310 6.04 -11.28 28.19
C PRO A 310 4.86 -12.17 27.79
N VAL A 311 5.16 -13.26 27.08
CA VAL A 311 4.18 -14.31 26.80
C VAL A 311 4.09 -15.22 28.01
N ASP A 312 2.94 -15.24 28.69
CA ASP A 312 2.59 -16.37 29.55
C ASP A 312 2.21 -17.59 28.70
N ASN A 313 2.39 -18.79 29.26
CA ASN A 313 2.27 -20.04 28.51
C ASN A 313 0.82 -20.41 28.12
N GLN A 314 -0.16 -19.49 28.21
CA GLN A 314 -1.56 -19.77 27.85
C GLN A 314 -2.25 -18.72 26.97
N TYR A 315 -1.98 -17.41 27.07
CA TYR A 315 -2.71 -16.42 26.24
C TYR A 315 -1.94 -15.14 25.88
N ASN A 316 -1.30 -15.13 24.69
CA ASN A 316 -0.85 -13.87 24.08
C ASN A 316 -2.04 -13.05 23.55
N GLN A 317 -2.54 -12.13 24.37
CA GLN A 317 -3.69 -11.27 24.04
C GLN A 317 -3.43 -10.35 22.85
N PHE A 318 -2.22 -9.79 22.71
CA PHE A 318 -1.88 -8.93 21.57
C PHE A 318 -1.92 -9.67 20.24
N ARG A 319 -1.42 -10.91 20.20
CA ARG A 319 -1.50 -11.78 19.02
C ARG A 319 -2.95 -12.01 18.60
N LYS A 320 -3.83 -12.34 19.55
CA LYS A 320 -5.27 -12.55 19.31
C LYS A 320 -6.01 -11.27 18.88
N VAL A 321 -5.75 -10.13 19.52
CA VAL A 321 -6.38 -8.85 19.17
C VAL A 321 -5.96 -8.38 17.78
N LEU A 322 -4.67 -8.49 17.44
CA LEU A 322 -4.17 -8.14 16.11
C LEU A 322 -4.66 -9.12 15.03
N ALA A 323 -4.77 -10.43 15.32
CA ALA A 323 -5.39 -11.39 14.39
C ALA A 323 -6.85 -11.01 14.08
N ASN A 324 -7.65 -10.75 15.13
CA ASN A 324 -9.05 -10.32 14.96
C ASN A 324 -9.15 -9.00 14.18
N GLN A 325 -8.25 -8.05 14.42
CA GLN A 325 -8.23 -6.77 13.71
C GLN A 325 -7.84 -6.95 12.25
N ALA A 326 -6.86 -7.80 11.91
CA ALA A 326 -6.47 -8.05 10.52
C ALA A 326 -7.57 -8.73 9.69
N SER A 327 -8.35 -9.63 10.30
CA SER A 327 -9.54 -10.22 9.67
C SER A 327 -10.58 -9.17 9.29
N ILE A 328 -10.78 -8.15 10.13
CA ILE A 328 -11.81 -7.12 9.96
C ILE A 328 -11.34 -5.99 9.01
N ASP A 329 -10.11 -5.52 9.20
CA ASP A 329 -9.51 -4.36 8.54
C ASP A 329 -7.98 -4.44 8.73
N SER A 330 -7.30 -4.95 7.69
CA SER A 330 -5.87 -5.25 7.69
C SER A 330 -4.98 -4.01 7.56
N GLU A 331 -5.45 -2.93 6.94
CA GLU A 331 -4.72 -1.66 6.89
C GLU A 331 -4.63 -1.04 8.30
N LYS A 332 -5.73 -1.07 9.05
CA LYS A 332 -5.75 -0.62 10.44
C LYS A 332 -4.95 -1.53 11.36
N GLU A 333 -4.93 -2.85 11.15
CA GLU A 333 -3.99 -3.72 11.90
C GLU A 333 -2.56 -3.32 11.63
N SER A 334 -2.20 -3.14 10.35
CA SER A 334 -0.85 -2.78 9.91
C SER A 334 -0.38 -1.47 10.55
N PHE A 335 -1.26 -0.46 10.58
CA PHE A 335 -1.00 0.83 11.22
C PHE A 335 -0.92 0.73 12.75
N CYS A 336 -1.82 -0.03 13.39
CA CYS A 336 -1.73 -0.26 14.83
C CYS A 336 -0.46 -1.03 15.22
N ARG A 337 -0.08 -2.08 14.48
CA ARG A 337 1.15 -2.86 14.72
C ARG A 337 2.41 -2.03 14.47
N SER A 338 2.46 -1.21 13.42
CA SER A 338 3.62 -0.33 13.17
C SER A 338 3.78 0.76 14.24
N ILE A 339 2.70 1.29 14.83
CA ILE A 339 2.79 2.12 16.05
C ILE A 339 3.28 1.29 17.24
N LEU A 340 2.71 0.11 17.49
CA LEU A 340 3.12 -0.73 18.62
C LEU A 340 4.60 -1.20 18.49
N LEU A 341 5.14 -1.31 17.28
CA LEU A 341 6.56 -1.58 17.00
C LEU A 341 7.49 -0.35 17.17
N SER A 342 6.96 0.86 17.34
CA SER A 342 7.79 2.05 17.67
C SER A 342 7.88 2.32 19.18
N LEU A 343 6.96 1.74 19.97
CA LEU A 343 6.94 1.86 21.43
C LEU A 343 8.06 1.05 22.09
N ASP A 344 8.86 1.71 22.92
CA ASP A 344 10.00 1.16 23.70
C ASP A 344 10.76 -0.01 23.01
N PRO A 345 11.56 0.28 21.96
CA PRO A 345 12.38 -0.73 21.30
C PRO A 345 13.36 -1.43 22.24
N THR A 346 13.74 -0.81 23.38
CA THR A 346 14.66 -1.42 24.35
C THR A 346 13.97 -2.55 25.14
N THR A 347 12.73 -2.34 25.57
CA THR A 347 11.91 -3.42 26.14
C THR A 347 11.55 -4.48 25.10
N GLN A 348 11.27 -4.11 23.85
CA GLN A 348 10.96 -5.10 22.81
C GLN A 348 12.15 -6.01 22.47
N ASP A 349 13.35 -5.45 22.27
CA ASP A 349 14.56 -6.27 22.08
C ASP A 349 14.92 -7.07 23.35
N ARG A 350 14.56 -6.59 24.56
CA ARG A 350 14.72 -7.36 25.81
C ARG A 350 13.74 -8.54 25.88
N ILE A 351 12.47 -8.35 25.54
CA ILE A 351 11.46 -9.41 25.57
C ILE A 351 11.71 -10.45 24.48
N CYS A 352 12.17 -10.03 23.29
CA CYS A 352 12.68 -10.95 22.27
C CYS A 352 13.85 -11.81 22.80
N ARG A 353 14.86 -11.21 23.45
CA ARG A 353 15.96 -11.96 24.09
C ARG A 353 15.50 -12.93 25.19
N VAL A 354 14.51 -12.54 26.01
CA VAL A 354 13.89 -13.46 26.99
C VAL A 354 13.16 -14.61 26.28
N GLY A 355 12.43 -14.32 25.18
CA GLY A 355 11.80 -15.34 24.35
C GLY A 355 12.80 -16.37 23.82
N ILE A 356 13.95 -15.93 23.30
CA ILE A 356 15.04 -16.82 22.84
C ILE A 356 15.49 -17.75 23.98
N GLN A 357 15.76 -17.20 25.17
CA GLN A 357 16.16 -17.97 26.35
C GLN A 357 15.07 -18.94 26.82
N THR A 358 13.79 -18.56 26.73
CA THR A 358 12.65 -19.43 27.07
C THR A 358 12.54 -20.62 26.10
N VAL A 359 12.64 -20.40 24.78
CA VAL A 359 12.64 -21.49 23.79
C VAL A 359 13.80 -22.46 24.02
N VAL A 360 15.01 -21.92 24.21
CA VAL A 360 16.23 -22.71 24.45
C VAL A 360 16.03 -23.60 25.68
N LYS A 361 15.57 -23.03 26.79
CA LYS A 361 15.25 -23.78 28.02
C LYS A 361 14.15 -24.84 27.81
N ASN A 362 13.03 -24.46 27.20
CA ASN A 362 11.86 -25.35 27.08
C ASN A 362 12.15 -26.57 26.18
N VAL A 363 13.02 -26.43 25.17
CA VAL A 363 13.45 -27.55 24.31
C VAL A 363 14.56 -28.38 24.97
N LEU A 364 15.55 -27.75 25.61
CA LEU A 364 16.59 -28.44 26.40
C LEU A 364 15.98 -29.31 27.50
N GLU A 365 14.89 -28.85 28.11
CA GLU A 365 14.20 -29.58 29.18
C GLU A 365 13.72 -30.99 28.79
N TYR A 366 13.63 -31.34 27.50
CA TYR A 366 13.34 -32.70 27.01
C TYR A 366 14.58 -33.55 26.69
N LEU A 367 15.77 -32.95 26.73
CA LEU A 367 17.05 -33.55 26.31
C LEU A 367 18.14 -33.51 27.39
N ASP A 368 18.01 -32.70 28.44
CA ASP A 368 19.02 -32.54 29.49
C ASP A 368 19.45 -33.86 30.14
N GLU A 369 18.50 -34.75 30.43
CA GLU A 369 18.77 -36.09 31.00
C GLU A 369 19.21 -37.13 29.94
N LEU A 370 19.03 -36.82 28.65
CA LEU A 370 19.41 -37.69 27.52
C LEU A 370 20.80 -37.38 26.95
N LEU A 371 21.30 -36.15 27.12
CA LEU A 371 22.59 -35.70 26.61
C LEU A 371 23.66 -35.64 27.73
N PRO A 372 24.88 -36.18 27.49
CA PRO A 372 26.04 -35.94 28.34
C PRO A 372 26.35 -34.44 28.49
N GLU A 373 26.99 -34.05 29.60
CA GLU A 373 27.22 -32.65 30.00
C GLU A 373 27.90 -31.79 28.91
N ASP A 374 28.95 -32.32 28.28
CA ASP A 374 29.69 -31.69 27.19
C ASP A 374 28.81 -31.50 25.94
N ARG A 375 28.00 -32.51 25.62
CA ARG A 375 27.07 -32.48 24.48
C ARG A 375 25.86 -31.59 24.74
N ARG A 376 25.40 -31.48 25.99
CA ARG A 376 24.32 -30.57 26.41
C ARG A 376 24.73 -29.11 26.25
N LEU A 377 25.95 -28.75 26.64
CA LEU A 377 26.49 -27.40 26.43
C LEU A 377 26.63 -27.04 24.94
N ALA A 378 27.09 -27.99 24.13
CA ALA A 378 27.14 -27.82 22.67
C ALA A 378 25.72 -27.65 22.07
N PHE A 379 24.78 -28.52 22.45
CA PHE A 379 23.39 -28.45 21.99
C PHE A 379 22.71 -27.14 22.39
N HIS A 380 22.89 -26.66 23.63
CA HIS A 380 22.40 -25.35 24.06
C HIS A 380 22.89 -24.24 23.13
N LYS A 381 24.18 -24.23 22.78
CA LYS A 381 24.75 -23.19 21.92
C LYS A 381 24.15 -23.25 20.50
N THR A 382 24.13 -24.41 19.87
CA THR A 382 23.54 -24.59 18.53
C THR A 382 22.05 -24.25 18.51
N LEU A 383 21.31 -24.64 19.54
CA LEU A 383 19.89 -24.31 19.71
C LEU A 383 19.68 -22.81 19.86
N GLU A 384 20.51 -22.13 20.66
CA GLU A 384 20.43 -20.67 20.81
C GLU A 384 20.74 -19.96 19.49
N GLU A 385 21.74 -20.41 18.73
CA GLU A 385 22.08 -19.87 17.39
C GLU A 385 20.92 -20.05 16.39
N VAL A 386 20.26 -21.22 16.37
CA VAL A 386 19.06 -21.47 15.55
C VAL A 386 17.90 -20.54 15.94
N VAL A 387 17.64 -20.34 17.24
CA VAL A 387 16.53 -19.50 17.71
C VAL A 387 16.84 -18.00 17.53
N GLN A 388 18.11 -17.58 17.62
CA GLN A 388 18.54 -16.24 17.25
C GLN A 388 18.33 -15.96 15.75
N GLU A 389 18.64 -16.92 14.87
CA GLU A 389 18.39 -16.79 13.43
C GLU A 389 16.87 -16.73 13.12
N ALA A 390 16.04 -17.50 13.84
CA ALA A 390 14.58 -17.39 13.75
C ALA A 390 14.08 -15.97 14.05
N ALA A 391 14.58 -15.35 15.13
CA ALA A 391 14.21 -13.99 15.52
C ALA A 391 14.70 -12.95 14.50
N LYS A 392 15.88 -13.16 13.91
CA LYS A 392 16.47 -12.32 12.85
C LYS A 392 15.67 -12.38 11.54
N ILE A 393 15.22 -13.56 11.14
CA ILE A 393 14.36 -13.76 9.95
C ILE A 393 12.94 -13.23 10.20
N TRP A 394 12.41 -13.37 11.42
CA TRP A 394 11.08 -12.86 11.76
C TRP A 394 11.01 -11.33 11.83
N LYS A 395 12.06 -10.63 12.29
CA LYS A 395 12.03 -9.16 12.46
C LYS A 395 11.58 -8.35 11.22
N PRO A 396 12.00 -8.63 9.97
CA PRO A 396 11.45 -7.97 8.78
C PRO A 396 10.01 -8.41 8.42
N ILE A 397 9.61 -9.64 8.75
CA ILE A 397 8.25 -10.16 8.53
C ILE A 397 7.27 -9.52 9.53
N GLN A 398 7.66 -9.40 10.79
CA GLN A 398 6.95 -8.68 11.84
C GLN A 398 6.63 -7.23 11.45
N GLY A 399 7.53 -6.58 10.69
CA GLY A 399 7.39 -5.22 10.18
C GLY A 399 6.72 -5.09 8.80
N SER A 400 6.27 -6.16 8.14
CA SER A 400 5.65 -6.05 6.81
C SER A 400 4.24 -5.45 6.85
N LYS A 401 3.76 -4.93 5.71
CA LYS A 401 2.37 -4.43 5.61
C LYS A 401 1.34 -5.52 5.90
N ARG A 402 1.41 -6.64 5.18
CA ARG A 402 0.58 -7.84 5.45
C ARG A 402 0.93 -8.47 6.79
N ARG A 403 -0.03 -9.18 7.38
CA ARG A 403 0.10 -9.87 8.66
C ARG A 403 0.26 -11.37 8.44
N TYR A 404 1.51 -11.83 8.45
CA TYR A 404 1.85 -13.26 8.39
C TYR A 404 1.64 -13.93 9.75
N GLU A 405 1.20 -15.18 9.73
CA GLU A 405 0.89 -16.00 10.90
C GLU A 405 1.37 -17.45 10.63
N PRO A 406 2.25 -18.04 11.48
CA PRO A 406 2.60 -19.45 11.39
C PRO A 406 1.50 -20.33 12.01
N ASP A 407 1.01 -21.29 11.22
CA ASP A 407 -0.15 -22.12 11.53
C ASP A 407 0.19 -23.62 11.58
N PHE A 408 -0.35 -24.30 12.60
CA PHE A 408 -0.17 -25.72 12.89
C PHE A 408 -1.46 -26.54 12.75
N ASP A 409 -2.59 -25.90 12.41
CA ASP A 409 -3.90 -26.56 12.32
C ASP A 409 -3.87 -27.75 11.35
N PRO A 410 -4.67 -28.81 11.59
CA PRO A 410 -4.72 -29.96 10.71
C PRO A 410 -5.10 -29.55 9.28
N PRO A 411 -4.42 -30.09 8.25
CA PRO A 411 -4.76 -29.81 6.85
C PRO A 411 -6.20 -30.24 6.55
N THR A 412 -6.92 -29.42 5.80
CA THR A 412 -8.25 -29.79 5.27
C THR A 412 -8.14 -30.91 4.22
N ALA A 413 -9.28 -31.45 3.78
CA ALA A 413 -9.29 -32.50 2.75
C ALA A 413 -8.74 -32.04 1.39
N ASP A 414 -8.67 -30.72 1.15
CA ASP A 414 -8.20 -30.09 -0.08
C ASP A 414 -6.81 -29.42 0.10
N ASP A 415 -6.18 -29.51 1.28
CA ASP A 415 -4.89 -28.87 1.59
C ASP A 415 -3.69 -29.74 1.15
N ASP A 416 -2.83 -29.20 0.28
CA ASP A 416 -1.54 -29.82 -0.03
C ASP A 416 -0.59 -29.84 1.18
N CYS A 417 0.05 -30.99 1.39
CA CYS A 417 0.97 -31.24 2.51
C CYS A 417 2.31 -31.76 2.01
N GLU A 418 3.41 -31.23 2.53
CA GLU A 418 4.74 -31.76 2.26
C GLU A 418 5.09 -32.88 3.24
N ALA A 419 5.67 -33.98 2.75
CA ALA A 419 6.17 -35.05 3.61
C ALA A 419 7.49 -34.63 4.25
N PHE A 420 7.63 -34.83 5.57
CA PHE A 420 8.87 -34.50 6.27
C PHE A 420 10.06 -35.31 5.73
N THR A 421 11.05 -34.60 5.20
CA THR A 421 12.29 -35.15 4.67
C THR A 421 13.38 -35.11 5.73
N PHE A 422 13.87 -36.30 6.12
CA PHE A 422 15.04 -36.42 6.99
C PHE A 422 16.32 -36.05 6.23
N PRO A 423 17.32 -35.42 6.87
CA PRO A 423 18.66 -35.27 6.30
C PRO A 423 19.24 -36.64 5.92
N VAL A 424 19.84 -36.73 4.73
CA VAL A 424 20.36 -37.99 4.20
C VAL A 424 21.79 -38.19 4.68
N THR A 425 21.98 -39.12 5.61
CA THR A 425 23.26 -39.82 5.76
C THR A 425 23.46 -40.73 4.55
N ASP A 426 24.61 -40.66 3.88
CA ASP A 426 24.85 -41.42 2.64
C ASP A 426 24.54 -42.93 2.78
N ASN A 427 23.98 -43.49 1.69
CA ASN A 427 23.60 -44.90 1.49
C ASN A 427 22.21 -45.35 2.01
N THR A 428 21.13 -44.96 1.30
CA THR A 428 20.07 -45.91 0.89
C THR A 428 19.37 -45.45 -0.39
N ASN A 429 19.00 -46.40 -1.26
CA ASN A 429 18.25 -46.11 -2.49
C ASN A 429 16.77 -45.81 -2.20
N THR A 430 16.19 -44.88 -2.95
CA THR A 430 14.80 -44.44 -2.78
C THR A 430 13.79 -45.46 -3.35
N GLU A 431 13.54 -46.56 -2.65
CA GLU A 431 12.44 -47.47 -3.00
C GLU A 431 11.08 -46.78 -2.77
N LYS A 432 10.33 -46.54 -3.85
CA LYS A 432 8.99 -45.96 -3.79
C LYS A 432 7.97 -46.99 -3.30
N GLY A 433 7.82 -47.07 -1.98
CA GLY A 433 6.84 -47.93 -1.31
C GLY A 433 5.41 -47.75 -1.84
N ALA A 434 4.68 -48.86 -1.98
CA ALA A 434 3.33 -48.88 -2.52
C ALA A 434 2.28 -48.30 -1.54
N LYS A 435 1.20 -47.72 -2.08
CA LYS A 435 0.09 -47.14 -1.30
C LYS A 435 -0.57 -48.19 -0.37
N PRO A 436 -0.55 -48.02 0.97
CA PRO A 436 -1.34 -48.83 1.88
C PRO A 436 -2.85 -48.57 1.71
N LYS A 437 -3.69 -49.54 2.09
CA LYS A 437 -5.16 -49.37 2.16
C LYS A 437 -5.56 -48.64 3.44
N HIS A 438 -6.71 -47.96 3.41
CA HIS A 438 -7.24 -47.11 4.49
C HIS A 438 -7.09 -47.68 5.91
N THR A 439 -6.12 -47.15 6.64
CA THR A 439 -6.13 -47.00 8.10
C THR A 439 -6.29 -45.51 8.44
N LYS A 440 -6.52 -45.16 9.71
CA LYS A 440 -6.46 -43.75 10.13
C LYS A 440 -5.01 -43.27 9.98
N LYS A 441 -4.79 -42.31 9.08
CA LYS A 441 -3.48 -41.69 8.85
C LYS A 441 -3.16 -40.77 10.04
N ILE A 442 -2.25 -41.21 10.90
CA ILE A 442 -1.72 -40.39 12.00
C ILE A 442 -0.50 -39.66 11.43
N ALA A 443 -0.41 -38.35 11.63
CA ALA A 443 0.70 -37.55 11.13
C ALA A 443 1.03 -36.40 12.08
N LEU A 444 2.31 -36.25 12.41
CA LEU A 444 2.84 -35.16 13.23
C LEU A 444 3.16 -33.97 12.31
N THR A 445 2.50 -32.82 12.51
CA THR A 445 2.95 -31.55 11.94
C THR A 445 4.28 -31.16 12.61
N VAL A 446 5.37 -31.17 11.84
CA VAL A 446 6.72 -30.82 12.31
C VAL A 446 6.98 -29.32 12.13
N PHE A 447 6.76 -28.80 10.92
CA PHE A 447 6.86 -27.37 10.63
C PHE A 447 5.50 -26.78 10.24
N PRO A 448 5.19 -25.55 10.72
CA PRO A 448 3.94 -24.87 10.39
C PRO A 448 3.93 -24.38 8.95
N ARG A 449 2.73 -24.18 8.40
CA ARG A 449 2.57 -23.35 7.20
C ARG A 449 2.66 -21.86 7.56
N LEU A 450 3.12 -21.05 6.61
CA LEU A 450 2.96 -19.60 6.68
C LEU A 450 1.64 -19.22 6.03
N SER A 451 0.78 -18.50 6.75
CA SER A 451 -0.50 -17.98 6.26
C SER A 451 -0.58 -16.46 6.39
N ILE A 452 -1.47 -15.82 5.64
CA ILE A 452 -1.78 -14.38 5.76
C ILE A 452 -3.25 -14.23 6.18
N ILE A 453 -3.48 -13.40 7.19
CA ILE A 453 -4.83 -13.12 7.71
C ILE A 453 -5.29 -11.75 7.19
N GLU A 454 -6.27 -11.75 6.28
CA GLU A 454 -6.94 -10.56 5.75
C GLU A 454 -8.36 -10.92 5.27
N ASN A 455 -9.29 -9.95 5.25
CA ASN A 455 -10.64 -10.11 4.67
C ASN A 455 -11.49 -11.28 5.25
N ASN A 456 -11.38 -11.52 6.56
CA ASN A 456 -11.96 -12.65 7.29
C ASN A 456 -11.54 -14.05 6.80
N MET A 457 -10.41 -14.16 6.09
CA MET A 457 -9.81 -15.43 5.69
C MET A 457 -8.38 -15.57 6.24
N SER A 458 -7.93 -16.82 6.36
CA SER A 458 -6.52 -17.18 6.54
C SER A 458 -6.08 -17.90 5.27
N THR A 459 -5.28 -17.24 4.44
CA THR A 459 -4.80 -17.79 3.17
C THR A 459 -3.44 -18.44 3.40
N ALA A 460 -3.32 -19.74 3.13
CA ALA A 460 -2.05 -20.46 3.21
C ALA A 460 -1.13 -20.10 2.03
N TYR A 461 0.15 -19.87 2.32
CA TYR A 461 1.19 -19.53 1.33
C TYR A 461 2.34 -20.54 1.26
N THR A 462 2.50 -21.37 2.29
CA THR A 462 3.27 -22.63 2.20
C THR A 462 2.37 -23.80 2.54
N THR A 463 2.80 -25.01 2.18
CA THR A 463 2.26 -26.25 2.71
C THR A 463 2.67 -26.45 4.17
N ILE A 464 2.02 -27.40 4.85
CA ILE A 464 2.46 -27.89 6.16
C ILE A 464 3.43 -29.05 5.94
N THR A 465 4.56 -29.09 6.67
CA THR A 465 5.49 -30.23 6.63
C THR A 465 5.11 -31.26 7.69
N GLN A 466 4.65 -32.44 7.27
CA GLN A 466 4.13 -33.50 8.14
C GLN A 466 4.95 -34.79 8.06
N LEU A 467 5.24 -35.39 9.23
CA LEU A 467 5.76 -36.75 9.33
C LEU A 467 4.58 -37.73 9.52
N SER A 468 4.35 -38.60 8.53
CA SER A 468 3.21 -39.53 8.49
C SER A 468 3.57 -40.93 9.02
N ASN A 469 2.63 -41.61 9.70
CA ASN A 469 2.81 -43.02 10.11
C ASN A 469 2.96 -44.00 8.93
N SER A 470 2.69 -43.55 7.71
CA SER A 470 2.96 -44.27 6.47
C SER A 470 4.40 -44.13 5.94
N GLN A 471 5.28 -43.37 6.61
CA GLN A 471 6.69 -43.22 6.22
C GLN A 471 7.55 -44.37 6.76
N TYR A 472 8.62 -44.71 6.05
CA TYR A 472 9.46 -45.87 6.36
C TYR A 472 10.10 -45.75 7.75
N GLU A 473 10.56 -44.55 8.11
CA GLU A 473 11.24 -44.22 9.34
C GLU A 473 10.33 -44.42 10.56
N TRP A 474 9.05 -44.05 10.44
CA TRP A 474 8.03 -44.29 11.47
C TRP A 474 7.76 -45.79 11.62
N MET A 475 7.47 -46.48 10.52
CA MET A 475 7.19 -47.92 10.55
C MET A 475 8.38 -48.73 11.08
N ALA A 476 9.61 -48.34 10.74
CA ALA A 476 10.83 -48.96 11.26
C ALA A 476 11.01 -48.71 12.77
N ALA A 477 10.76 -47.49 13.25
CA ALA A 477 10.80 -47.17 14.68
C ALA A 477 9.67 -47.85 15.48
N GLU A 478 8.48 -48.00 14.89
CA GLU A 478 7.34 -48.70 15.49
C GLU A 478 7.60 -50.21 15.59
N ILE A 479 8.10 -50.84 14.52
CA ILE A 479 8.57 -52.24 14.54
C ILE A 479 9.68 -52.42 15.58
N GLN A 480 10.63 -51.49 15.68
CA GLN A 480 11.68 -51.60 16.69
C GLN A 480 11.15 -51.40 18.12
N LEU A 481 10.21 -50.48 18.34
CA LEU A 481 9.56 -50.30 19.64
C LEU A 481 8.82 -51.58 20.04
N LEU A 482 8.10 -52.22 19.11
CA LEU A 482 7.44 -53.51 19.31
C LEU A 482 8.43 -54.64 19.61
N LEU A 483 9.62 -54.65 18.99
CA LEU A 483 10.68 -55.63 19.30
C LEU A 483 11.27 -55.42 20.70
N ILE A 484 11.60 -54.17 21.08
CA ILE A 484 12.09 -53.84 22.42
C ILE A 484 11.02 -54.14 23.47
N MET A 485 9.76 -53.84 23.19
CA MET A 485 8.63 -54.20 24.05
C MET A 485 8.43 -55.72 24.13
N ALA A 486 8.66 -56.49 23.07
CA ALA A 486 8.60 -57.94 23.11
C ALA A 486 9.74 -58.55 23.96
N GLU A 487 10.97 -58.03 23.83
CA GLU A 487 12.11 -58.45 24.68
C GLU A 487 11.85 -58.17 26.17
N VAL A 488 11.15 -57.08 26.52
CA VAL A 488 10.76 -56.76 27.91
C VAL A 488 9.52 -57.57 28.37
N GLN A 489 8.53 -57.75 27.50
CA GLN A 489 7.28 -58.47 27.85
C GLN A 489 7.46 -59.99 27.97
N GLN A 490 8.55 -60.58 27.46
CA GLN A 490 8.88 -61.98 27.71
C GLN A 490 9.18 -62.29 29.19
N ASP A 491 9.63 -61.31 29.98
CA ASP A 491 9.93 -61.50 31.41
C ASP A 491 8.68 -61.31 32.29
N GLU A 492 7.79 -60.35 31.97
CA GLU A 492 6.67 -59.99 32.85
C GLU A 492 5.37 -60.78 32.62
N GLN A 493 5.17 -61.39 31.43
CA GLN A 493 3.91 -62.06 31.08
C GLN A 493 3.79 -63.53 31.48
N ASP A 494 4.84 -64.17 32.04
CA ASP A 494 4.70 -65.51 32.61
C ASP A 494 3.84 -65.44 33.89
N PRO A 495 2.66 -66.10 33.95
CA PRO A 495 1.85 -66.12 35.16
C PRO A 495 2.56 -66.79 36.34
N GLN A 496 3.60 -67.61 36.11
CA GLN A 496 4.44 -68.18 37.16
C GLN A 496 5.43 -67.15 37.74
N TYR A 497 5.87 -66.15 36.95
CA TYR A 497 6.79 -65.10 37.40
C TYR A 497 6.15 -64.18 38.44
N GLN A 498 5.01 -63.58 38.11
CA GLN A 498 4.24 -62.76 39.05
C GLN A 498 3.80 -63.57 40.28
N PHE A 499 3.52 -64.86 40.10
CA PHE A 499 3.13 -65.76 41.19
C PHE A 499 4.28 -66.10 42.15
N PHE A 500 5.51 -66.29 41.65
CA PHE A 500 6.68 -66.50 42.53
C PHE A 500 7.12 -65.21 43.24
N LEU A 501 6.98 -64.04 42.58
CA LEU A 501 7.16 -62.73 43.24
C LEU A 501 6.18 -62.53 44.42
N TYR A 502 4.91 -62.89 44.24
CA TYR A 502 3.92 -62.82 45.32
C TYR A 502 4.22 -63.77 46.51
N LEU A 503 4.96 -64.87 46.27
CA LEU A 503 5.10 -65.95 47.25
C LEU A 503 6.45 -66.00 47.99
N PHE A 504 7.59 -65.79 47.32
CA PHE A 504 8.92 -65.94 47.94
C PHE A 504 10.09 -65.27 47.19
N LEU A 505 9.84 -64.40 46.21
CA LEU A 505 10.89 -63.69 45.46
C LEU A 505 10.70 -62.17 45.53
N SER A 506 11.78 -61.42 45.72
CA SER A 506 11.78 -59.95 45.62
C SER A 506 12.54 -59.50 44.36
N GLU A 507 12.06 -58.43 43.72
CA GLU A 507 12.72 -57.80 42.57
C GLU A 507 13.94 -56.96 42.95
N GLU A 508 14.10 -56.62 44.24
CA GLU A 508 15.29 -55.95 44.77
C GLU A 508 16.55 -56.75 44.50
N ALA A 509 17.70 -56.08 44.30
CA ALA A 509 18.98 -56.77 44.15
C ALA A 509 19.51 -57.28 45.51
N LEU A 510 20.14 -58.46 45.53
CA LEU A 510 20.78 -59.00 46.73
C LEU A 510 22.13 -58.31 46.99
N GLU A 511 22.17 -57.44 48.00
CA GLU A 511 23.42 -56.89 48.53
C GLU A 511 24.16 -57.93 49.39
N VAL A 512 24.87 -58.84 48.73
CA VAL A 512 25.57 -59.99 49.35
C VAL A 512 26.41 -59.61 50.58
N GLN A 513 27.05 -58.44 50.59
CA GLN A 513 27.93 -57.99 51.68
C GLN A 513 27.21 -57.74 53.02
N VAL A 514 25.91 -57.42 53.03
CA VAL A 514 25.14 -57.22 54.28
C VAL A 514 24.44 -58.49 54.77
N THR A 515 24.71 -59.64 54.13
CA THR A 515 24.03 -60.92 54.41
C THR A 515 24.87 -61.93 55.20
N ASN A 516 26.04 -61.55 55.75
CA ASN A 516 26.89 -62.45 56.55
C ASN A 516 27.55 -61.83 57.80
N ASP A 517 27.09 -60.66 58.28
CA ASP A 517 27.68 -59.99 59.46
C ASP A 517 27.12 -60.45 60.83
N SER A 518 26.24 -61.46 60.84
CA SER A 518 25.66 -62.11 62.03
C SER A 518 25.02 -61.17 63.08
N SER A 519 24.67 -59.93 62.72
CA SER A 519 24.35 -58.86 63.69
C SER A 519 22.95 -58.89 64.32
N ILE A 520 22.24 -60.02 64.27
CA ILE A 520 20.78 -60.07 64.56
C ILE A 520 20.49 -60.27 66.05
N THR A 521 19.62 -59.40 66.56
CA THR A 521 19.18 -59.39 67.96
C THR A 521 17.84 -60.10 68.22
N ASN A 522 17.00 -60.33 67.20
CA ASN A 522 15.70 -60.97 67.34
C ASN A 522 15.43 -62.04 66.26
N VAL A 523 15.92 -63.26 66.49
CA VAL A 523 15.75 -64.39 65.56
C VAL A 523 14.28 -64.84 65.44
N ASP A 524 13.55 -64.87 66.55
CA ASP A 524 12.15 -65.32 66.61
C ASP A 524 11.22 -64.52 65.68
N GLU A 525 11.54 -63.25 65.45
CA GLU A 525 10.82 -62.38 64.53
C GLU A 525 11.12 -62.71 63.06
N VAL A 526 12.39 -62.91 62.72
CA VAL A 526 12.84 -63.36 61.38
C VAL A 526 12.24 -64.72 61.01
N VAL A 527 12.18 -65.64 61.97
CA VAL A 527 11.63 -67.00 61.73
C VAL A 527 10.12 -67.00 61.51
N ARG A 528 9.39 -66.00 62.01
CA ARG A 528 7.93 -65.84 61.81
C ARG A 528 7.54 -65.17 60.48
N GLN A 529 8.47 -64.46 59.83
CA GLN A 529 8.22 -63.80 58.54
C GLN A 529 8.44 -64.79 57.38
N ASP A 530 7.63 -64.69 56.33
CA ASP A 530 7.86 -65.48 55.10
C ASP A 530 9.09 -64.93 54.35
N PRO A 531 10.12 -65.75 54.10
CA PRO A 531 11.41 -65.27 53.60
C PRO A 531 11.38 -65.09 52.08
N MET A 532 11.84 -63.93 51.59
CA MET A 532 11.79 -63.55 50.17
C MET A 532 13.19 -63.39 49.56
N LEU A 533 13.55 -64.23 48.58
CA LEU A 533 14.88 -64.19 47.97
C LEU A 533 15.01 -62.97 47.04
N LYS A 534 16.04 -62.15 47.25
CA LYS A 534 16.36 -61.01 46.38
C LYS A 534 17.06 -61.46 45.08
N ARG A 535 16.92 -60.67 44.02
CA ARG A 535 17.41 -60.94 42.67
C ARG A 535 18.94 -60.81 42.58
N PHE A 536 19.55 -61.64 41.73
CA PHE A 536 20.97 -61.54 41.42
C PHE A 536 21.28 -60.21 40.71
N VAL A 537 22.25 -59.45 41.23
CA VAL A 537 22.61 -58.12 40.69
C VAL A 537 23.00 -58.14 39.20
N GLY A 538 23.58 -59.23 38.70
CA GLY A 538 23.96 -59.41 37.30
C GLY A 538 22.89 -60.06 36.40
N TYR A 539 21.62 -60.10 36.80
CA TYR A 539 20.57 -60.82 36.05
C TYR A 539 20.38 -60.37 34.59
N LYS A 540 20.72 -59.11 34.26
CA LYS A 540 20.65 -58.52 32.91
C LYS A 540 21.96 -58.62 32.11
N ASP A 541 22.99 -59.25 32.66
CA ASP A 541 24.29 -59.38 32.02
C ASP A 541 24.39 -60.69 31.21
N ASP A 542 25.23 -60.69 30.17
CA ASP A 542 25.54 -61.90 29.40
C ASP A 542 26.29 -62.93 30.26
N ILE A 543 25.90 -64.20 30.15
CA ILE A 543 26.49 -65.28 30.94
C ILE A 543 27.89 -65.58 30.39
N THR A 544 28.88 -64.91 30.97
CA THR A 544 30.24 -64.85 30.43
C THR A 544 31.02 -66.14 30.68
N LYS A 545 31.63 -66.69 29.62
CA LYS A 545 32.45 -67.93 29.63
C LYS A 545 31.73 -69.13 30.31
N PRO A 546 30.48 -69.47 29.94
CA PRO A 546 29.72 -70.50 30.64
C PRO A 546 30.32 -71.88 30.35
N ARG A 547 30.23 -72.77 31.33
CA ARG A 547 30.62 -74.19 31.23
C ARG A 547 29.56 -75.02 31.91
N PHE A 548 29.00 -75.98 31.17
CA PHE A 548 28.16 -77.02 31.76
C PHE A 548 28.99 -77.85 32.75
N ILE A 549 28.43 -78.09 33.94
CA ILE A 549 29.06 -78.86 35.02
C ILE A 549 28.34 -80.20 35.19
N ASP A 550 27.02 -80.18 35.38
CA ASP A 550 26.23 -81.37 35.67
C ASP A 550 24.73 -81.20 35.33
N MET A 551 23.97 -82.29 35.31
CA MET A 551 22.52 -82.33 35.08
C MET A 551 21.88 -83.33 36.06
N GLY A 552 21.30 -82.81 37.13
CA GLY A 552 20.63 -83.59 38.17
C GLY A 552 19.13 -83.78 37.91
N ARG A 553 18.44 -84.44 38.84
CA ARG A 553 16.98 -84.67 38.76
C ARG A 553 16.14 -83.39 38.81
N GLN A 554 16.71 -82.29 39.31
CA GLN A 554 16.04 -81.00 39.50
C GLN A 554 16.36 -79.96 38.41
N GLY A 555 17.37 -80.20 37.56
CA GLY A 555 17.79 -79.24 36.54
C GLY A 555 19.28 -79.32 36.17
N PHE A 556 19.77 -78.26 35.51
CA PHE A 556 21.13 -78.13 35.00
C PHE A 556 22.01 -77.28 35.92
N VAL A 557 23.32 -77.55 35.94
CA VAL A 557 24.30 -76.78 36.71
C VAL A 557 25.41 -76.26 35.79
N PHE A 558 25.70 -74.97 35.88
CA PHE A 558 26.76 -74.29 35.12
C PHE A 558 27.73 -73.55 36.04
N ARG A 559 28.97 -73.42 35.57
CA ARG A 559 29.94 -72.42 36.04
C ARG A 559 30.00 -71.29 35.02
N PHE A 560 30.04 -70.04 35.48
CA PHE A 560 30.24 -68.86 34.64
C PHE A 560 31.11 -67.82 35.36
N LYS A 561 31.59 -66.82 34.64
CA LYS A 561 32.35 -65.70 35.21
C LYS A 561 31.45 -64.48 35.46
N TYR A 562 31.56 -63.89 36.64
CA TYR A 562 30.98 -62.59 36.97
C TYR A 562 32.00 -61.73 37.71
N ARG A 563 32.30 -60.52 37.20
CA ARG A 563 33.32 -59.60 37.77
C ARG A 563 34.65 -60.31 38.10
N GLU A 564 35.10 -61.15 37.16
CA GLU A 564 36.23 -62.09 37.25
C GLU A 564 36.17 -63.19 38.35
N GLN A 565 35.19 -63.19 39.25
CA GLN A 565 34.88 -64.35 40.11
C GLN A 565 34.23 -65.47 39.27
N ASP A 566 34.47 -66.73 39.63
CA ASP A 566 33.71 -67.88 39.12
C ASP A 566 32.48 -68.14 40.01
N LEU A 567 31.29 -68.16 39.42
CA LEU A 567 30.01 -68.42 40.07
C LEU A 567 29.33 -69.66 39.49
N CYS A 568 28.47 -70.27 40.30
CA CYS A 568 27.60 -71.38 39.97
C CYS A 568 26.19 -70.88 39.65
N LEU A 569 25.59 -71.41 38.59
CA LEU A 569 24.21 -71.16 38.18
C LEU A 569 23.47 -72.50 38.14
N LYS A 570 22.54 -72.73 39.08
CA LYS A 570 21.61 -73.87 39.05
C LYS A 570 20.34 -73.42 38.34
N VAL A 571 20.01 -74.04 37.21
CA VAL A 571 18.84 -73.76 36.37
C VAL A 571 17.84 -74.89 36.54
N PHE A 572 16.63 -74.59 36.98
CA PHE A 572 15.65 -75.58 37.45
C PHE A 572 14.73 -76.06 36.32
N TYR A 573 14.38 -77.35 36.34
CA TYR A 573 13.31 -77.87 35.51
C TYR A 573 11.94 -77.31 35.95
N PRO A 574 10.96 -77.20 35.04
CA PRO A 574 9.57 -76.94 35.41
C PRO A 574 9.06 -78.04 36.35
N TYR A 575 8.87 -77.70 37.63
CA TYR A 575 8.29 -78.62 38.59
C TYR A 575 6.80 -78.81 38.35
N LYS A 576 6.33 -80.04 38.53
CA LYS A 576 4.91 -80.35 38.69
C LYS A 576 4.76 -81.45 39.74
N ALA A 577 3.83 -81.27 40.68
CA ALA A 577 3.58 -82.27 41.70
C ALA A 577 3.03 -83.57 41.09
N PRO A 578 3.44 -84.76 41.57
CA PRO A 578 2.93 -86.04 41.09
C PRO A 578 1.49 -86.35 41.56
N TYR A 579 0.87 -85.44 42.31
CA TYR A 579 -0.51 -85.50 42.81
C TYR A 579 -1.11 -84.09 42.83
N ASN A 580 -2.44 -83.98 42.74
CA ASN A 580 -3.12 -82.69 42.69
C ASN A 580 -2.97 -81.91 44.02
N VAL A 581 -2.46 -80.68 43.93
CA VAL A 581 -2.23 -79.74 45.03
C VAL A 581 -2.78 -78.35 44.68
N HIS A 582 -2.82 -77.42 45.64
CA HIS A 582 -3.02 -76.01 45.32
C HIS A 582 -1.73 -75.42 44.71
N LYS A 583 -1.83 -74.46 43.77
CA LYS A 583 -0.64 -73.92 43.07
C LYS A 583 0.40 -73.31 44.01
N GLU A 584 -0.04 -72.68 45.10
CA GLU A 584 0.86 -72.06 46.09
C GLU A 584 1.68 -73.12 46.82
N VAL A 585 1.00 -74.21 47.20
CA VAL A 585 1.63 -75.40 47.79
C VAL A 585 2.58 -76.04 46.79
N GLU A 586 2.20 -76.14 45.52
CA GLU A 586 3.05 -76.66 44.43
C GLU A 586 4.33 -75.85 44.26
N ALA A 587 4.25 -74.52 44.36
CA ALA A 587 5.40 -73.62 44.35
C ALA A 587 6.29 -73.83 45.59
N PHE A 588 5.70 -73.93 46.78
CA PHE A 588 6.41 -74.12 48.05
C PHE A 588 7.12 -75.48 48.18
N ILE A 589 6.61 -76.55 47.55
CA ILE A 589 7.25 -77.88 47.50
C ILE A 589 8.10 -78.10 46.24
N SER A 590 8.19 -77.11 45.35
CA SER A 590 9.06 -77.18 44.17
C SER A 590 10.53 -77.01 44.58
N PRO A 591 11.49 -77.69 43.94
CA PRO A 591 12.90 -77.55 44.31
C PRO A 591 13.45 -76.12 44.20
N PHE A 592 12.90 -75.32 43.28
CA PHE A 592 13.21 -73.90 43.17
C PHE A 592 12.66 -73.09 44.36
N GLY A 593 11.42 -73.38 44.80
CA GLY A 593 10.82 -72.73 45.98
C GLY A 593 11.50 -73.12 47.29
N CYS A 594 11.85 -74.39 47.46
CA CYS A 594 12.63 -74.90 48.60
C CYS A 594 13.99 -74.18 48.70
N GLU A 595 14.79 -74.24 47.63
CA GLU A 595 16.13 -73.62 47.60
C GLU A 595 16.05 -72.08 47.71
N SER A 596 15.04 -71.45 47.12
CA SER A 596 14.82 -69.99 47.24
C SER A 596 14.49 -69.57 48.67
N ARG A 597 13.51 -70.21 49.33
CA ARG A 597 13.09 -69.84 50.69
C ARG A 597 14.16 -70.13 51.74
N ALA A 598 14.95 -71.20 51.55
CA ALA A 598 16.08 -71.50 52.42
C ALA A 598 17.21 -70.47 52.27
N PHE A 599 17.60 -70.09 51.04
CA PHE A 599 18.59 -69.03 50.85
C PHE A 599 18.10 -67.65 51.29
N ALA A 600 16.82 -67.34 51.09
CA ALA A 600 16.20 -66.13 51.60
C ALA A 600 16.34 -66.05 53.13
N ARG A 601 15.89 -67.10 53.84
CA ARG A 601 16.00 -67.16 55.31
C ARG A 601 17.45 -67.07 55.79
N LEU A 602 18.42 -67.64 55.07
CA LEU A 602 19.85 -67.47 55.41
C LEU A 602 20.36 -66.04 55.20
N CYS A 603 19.84 -65.30 54.20
CA CYS A 603 20.12 -63.88 54.04
C CYS A 603 19.45 -63.04 55.13
N ASP A 604 18.19 -63.33 55.45
CA ASP A 604 17.40 -62.67 56.49
C ASP A 604 18.01 -62.89 57.89
N LEU A 605 18.66 -64.04 58.12
CA LEU A 605 19.42 -64.37 59.33
C LEU A 605 20.84 -63.80 59.35
N ARG A 606 21.31 -63.24 58.24
CA ARG A 606 22.71 -62.83 58.01
C ARG A 606 23.74 -63.94 58.23
N GLU A 607 23.42 -65.14 57.72
CA GLU A 607 24.26 -66.35 57.74
C GLU A 607 24.54 -66.90 56.32
N ASN A 608 24.44 -66.04 55.29
CA ASN A 608 24.61 -66.40 53.90
C ASN A 608 26.07 -66.78 53.58
N GLY A 609 26.31 -68.06 53.29
CA GLY A 609 27.66 -68.61 53.07
C GLY A 609 28.28 -69.31 54.29
N HIS A 610 27.56 -69.45 55.42
CA HIS A 610 28.08 -70.10 56.63
C HIS A 610 27.67 -71.57 56.77
N TRP A 611 26.39 -71.92 56.63
CA TRP A 611 25.95 -73.34 56.57
C TRP A 611 25.85 -73.83 55.12
N ALA A 612 25.03 -73.15 54.31
CA ALA A 612 24.97 -73.37 52.88
C ALA A 612 26.00 -72.52 52.14
N VAL A 613 26.29 -72.89 50.89
CA VAL A 613 27.05 -72.07 49.94
C VAL A 613 26.42 -70.68 49.80
N ARG A 614 27.24 -69.64 49.65
CA ARG A 614 26.76 -68.26 49.53
C ARG A 614 25.89 -68.09 48.29
N CYS A 615 24.66 -67.64 48.49
CA CYS A 615 23.74 -67.25 47.44
C CYS A 615 24.02 -65.80 47.02
N HIS A 616 23.95 -65.54 45.71
CA HIS A 616 24.03 -64.21 45.09
C HIS A 616 22.66 -63.71 44.60
N GLY A 617 21.62 -64.55 44.68
CA GLY A 617 20.23 -64.22 44.35
C GLY A 617 19.64 -65.10 43.24
N TRP A 618 18.35 -64.92 42.97
CA TRP A 618 17.64 -65.59 41.88
C TRP A 618 17.77 -64.83 40.55
N MET A 619 17.57 -65.51 39.43
CA MET A 619 17.35 -64.87 38.13
C MET A 619 16.38 -65.69 37.27
N TYR A 620 15.69 -65.00 36.36
CA TYR A 620 14.89 -65.61 35.29
C TYR A 620 15.65 -65.44 33.98
N LEU A 621 15.74 -66.50 33.17
CA LEU A 621 16.59 -66.54 31.98
C LEU A 621 15.83 -66.06 30.72
N THR A 622 16.33 -64.97 30.15
CA THR A 622 15.97 -64.50 28.81
C THR A 622 16.33 -65.54 27.74
N ASP A 623 15.69 -65.47 26.56
CA ASP A 623 15.99 -66.38 25.44
C ASP A 623 17.47 -66.30 24.98
N SER A 624 18.09 -65.13 25.08
CA SER A 624 19.53 -64.96 24.79
C SER A 624 20.38 -65.78 25.77
N GLN A 625 20.19 -65.57 27.08
CA GLN A 625 20.95 -66.26 28.13
C GLN A 625 20.72 -67.78 28.10
N LEU A 626 19.46 -68.22 27.94
CA LEU A 626 19.11 -69.63 27.80
C LEU A 626 19.77 -70.25 26.55
N GLN A 627 19.90 -69.50 25.45
CA GLN A 627 20.63 -69.97 24.27
C GLN A 627 22.15 -69.98 24.48
N GLN A 628 22.73 -69.04 25.23
CA GLN A 628 24.16 -69.04 25.59
C GLN A 628 24.53 -70.30 26.38
N LEU A 629 23.70 -70.68 27.37
CA LEU A 629 23.84 -71.95 28.09
C LEU A 629 23.68 -73.16 27.16
N ARG A 630 22.68 -73.13 26.26
CA ARG A 630 22.41 -74.25 25.33
C ARG A 630 23.58 -74.53 24.38
N ARG A 631 24.32 -73.49 23.97
CA ARG A 631 25.50 -73.60 23.10
C ARG A 631 26.68 -74.31 23.76
N VAL A 632 26.80 -74.27 25.09
CA VAL A 632 27.88 -74.97 25.84
C VAL A 632 27.46 -76.34 26.37
N CYS A 633 26.18 -76.67 26.28
CA CYS A 633 25.68 -78.03 26.46
C CYS A 633 25.93 -78.88 25.21
N GLY A 634 26.49 -80.09 25.38
CA GLY A 634 26.60 -81.07 24.30
C GLY A 634 25.22 -81.53 23.79
N ARG A 635 25.16 -82.04 22.54
CA ARG A 635 23.91 -82.40 21.83
C ARG A 635 22.88 -83.23 22.60
N ARG A 636 23.28 -84.00 23.62
CA ARG A 636 22.34 -84.76 24.48
C ARG A 636 21.57 -83.80 25.40
N VAL A 637 22.29 -83.01 26.19
CA VAL A 637 21.72 -82.05 27.16
C VAL A 637 21.01 -80.90 26.44
N GLY A 638 21.58 -80.40 25.33
CA GLY A 638 20.95 -79.36 24.50
C GLY A 638 19.67 -79.81 23.76
N ASN A 639 19.28 -81.09 23.87
CA ASN A 639 18.04 -81.65 23.32
C ASN A 639 17.09 -82.18 24.43
N ASP A 640 17.35 -81.87 25.70
CA ASP A 640 16.47 -82.23 26.80
C ASP A 640 15.06 -81.59 26.63
N PRO A 641 13.96 -82.33 26.84
CA PRO A 641 12.61 -81.84 26.58
C PRO A 641 12.17 -80.70 27.51
N TYR A 642 12.78 -80.55 28.68
CA TYR A 642 12.48 -79.48 29.63
C TYR A 642 13.24 -78.17 29.33
N TRP A 643 14.26 -78.23 28.47
CA TRP A 643 15.16 -77.10 28.19
C TRP A 643 14.42 -75.80 27.84
N GLY A 644 13.40 -75.87 26.97
CA GLY A 644 12.67 -74.68 26.50
C GLY A 644 11.90 -73.91 27.58
N ASN A 645 11.67 -74.54 28.73
CA ASN A 645 10.88 -73.98 29.83
C ASN A 645 11.72 -73.82 31.13
N ALA A 646 13.00 -74.23 31.13
CA ALA A 646 13.90 -74.17 32.27
C ALA A 646 14.49 -72.76 32.43
N ARG A 647 13.66 -71.78 32.84
CA ARG A 647 14.05 -70.36 32.96
C ARG A 647 14.46 -69.93 34.36
N TRP A 648 13.92 -70.58 35.40
CA TRP A 648 14.20 -70.24 36.80
C TRP A 648 15.60 -70.69 37.19
N ALA A 649 16.39 -69.79 37.78
CA ALA A 649 17.75 -70.10 38.21
C ALA A 649 18.16 -69.39 39.51
N ILE A 650 19.13 -69.98 40.21
CA ILE A 650 19.74 -69.42 41.41
C ILE A 650 21.26 -69.35 41.20
N VAL A 651 21.84 -68.18 41.54
CA VAL A 651 23.27 -67.90 41.46
C VAL A 651 23.90 -68.08 42.85
N LYS A 652 25.01 -68.82 42.92
CA LYS A 652 25.74 -69.14 44.16
C LYS A 652 27.24 -69.23 43.93
N ASP A 653 28.05 -69.17 44.99
CA ASP A 653 29.52 -69.32 44.87
C ASP A 653 29.88 -70.67 44.22
N PHE A 654 30.88 -70.69 43.33
CA PHE A 654 31.41 -71.94 42.76
C PHE A 654 32.51 -72.50 43.68
N ILE A 655 32.15 -73.46 44.54
CA ILE A 655 33.09 -74.21 45.37
C ILE A 655 33.59 -75.42 44.58
N ALA A 656 34.91 -75.48 44.34
CA ALA A 656 35.57 -76.57 43.62
C ALA A 656 35.97 -77.74 44.54
N ASP A 657 35.98 -77.51 45.84
CA ASP A 657 36.48 -78.46 46.84
C ASP A 657 35.55 -79.65 47.02
N LYS A 658 36.15 -80.84 47.21
CA LYS A 658 35.40 -82.05 47.53
C LYS A 658 34.82 -81.96 48.94
N PRO A 659 33.65 -82.58 49.20
CA PRO A 659 33.15 -82.70 50.56
C PRO A 659 34.11 -83.55 51.42
N PRO A 660 34.35 -83.20 52.69
CA PRO A 660 35.19 -83.96 53.59
C PRO A 660 34.59 -85.35 53.85
N SER A 661 35.45 -86.31 54.20
CA SER A 661 35.06 -87.61 54.75
C SER A 661 34.98 -87.49 56.28
N ARG A 662 34.31 -88.42 56.97
CA ARG A 662 34.06 -88.33 58.43
C ARG A 662 35.32 -88.29 59.31
N GLN A 663 36.48 -88.61 58.74
CA GLN A 663 37.79 -88.58 59.39
C GLN A 663 38.52 -87.24 59.26
N ASP A 664 38.09 -86.35 58.35
CA ASP A 664 38.71 -85.05 58.14
C ASP A 664 38.24 -84.05 59.20
N GLU A 665 39.14 -83.21 59.73
CA GLU A 665 38.78 -82.20 60.76
C GLU A 665 37.67 -81.25 60.27
N GLN A 666 37.63 -80.97 58.96
CA GLN A 666 36.60 -80.15 58.31
C GLN A 666 35.17 -80.75 58.38
N PHE A 667 35.02 -82.06 58.66
CA PHE A 667 33.70 -82.65 58.89
C PHE A 667 33.05 -82.11 60.17
N GLN A 668 33.84 -81.71 61.18
CA GLN A 668 33.30 -81.10 62.40
C GLN A 668 32.66 -79.73 62.12
N ASN A 669 33.16 -78.97 61.12
CA ASN A 669 32.51 -77.74 60.68
C ASN A 669 31.09 -78.00 60.16
N ILE A 670 30.89 -79.08 59.40
CA ILE A 670 29.57 -79.47 58.88
C ILE A 670 28.60 -79.71 60.04
N LEU A 671 29.03 -80.47 61.06
CA LEU A 671 28.23 -80.71 62.27
C LEU A 671 27.94 -79.42 63.05
N SER A 672 28.94 -78.57 63.30
CA SER A 672 28.74 -77.32 64.04
C SER A 672 27.82 -76.34 63.31
N ASN A 673 27.86 -76.31 61.97
CA ASN A 673 27.07 -75.38 61.17
C ASN A 673 25.56 -75.68 61.21
N PHE A 674 25.12 -76.87 61.64
CA PHE A 674 23.70 -77.18 61.82
C PHE A 674 22.99 -76.34 62.90
N CYS A 675 23.73 -75.62 63.75
CA CYS A 675 23.12 -74.62 64.64
C CYS A 675 22.41 -73.49 63.85
N ILE A 676 22.83 -73.20 62.62
CA ILE A 676 22.23 -72.18 61.74
C ILE A 676 20.82 -72.58 61.26
N PRO A 677 20.60 -73.72 60.56
CA PRO A 677 19.27 -74.14 60.14
C PRO A 677 18.34 -74.45 61.33
N LYS A 678 18.88 -74.98 62.45
CA LYS A 678 18.13 -75.21 63.71
C LYS A 678 17.55 -73.92 64.27
N ARG A 679 18.39 -72.88 64.38
CA ARG A 679 18.02 -71.51 64.79
C ARG A 679 17.13 -70.80 63.75
N GLY A 680 17.30 -71.14 62.47
CA GLY A 680 16.61 -70.49 61.35
C GLY A 680 15.26 -71.09 60.95
N GLY A 681 14.84 -72.18 61.57
CA GLY A 681 13.61 -72.90 61.19
C GLY A 681 13.72 -73.54 59.80
N ILE A 682 14.85 -74.17 59.47
CA ILE A 682 15.07 -74.88 58.20
C ILE A 682 15.30 -76.37 58.50
N LEU A 683 14.43 -77.23 57.96
CA LEU A 683 14.61 -78.68 57.93
C LEU A 683 15.45 -79.07 56.70
N PRO A 684 16.66 -79.67 56.87
CA PRO A 684 17.56 -79.95 55.76
C PRO A 684 17.14 -81.10 54.82
N ASP A 685 16.46 -82.12 55.35
CA ASP A 685 16.00 -83.35 54.68
C ASP A 685 17.12 -84.16 53.95
N ASP A 686 17.61 -83.70 52.81
CA ASP A 686 18.50 -84.44 51.91
C ASP A 686 20.01 -84.29 52.23
N VAL A 687 20.38 -84.56 53.48
CA VAL A 687 21.75 -84.41 53.98
C VAL A 687 22.63 -85.60 53.58
N LYS A 688 23.26 -85.49 52.40
CA LYS A 688 24.22 -86.47 51.88
C LYS A 688 25.52 -85.81 51.42
N LYS A 689 26.62 -86.56 51.46
CA LYS A 689 27.97 -86.10 51.02
C LYS A 689 27.98 -85.55 49.59
N GLU A 690 27.20 -86.15 48.68
CA GLU A 690 27.01 -85.68 47.29
C GLU A 690 26.48 -84.24 47.17
N ASN A 691 25.67 -83.79 48.13
CA ASN A 691 25.06 -82.46 48.19
C ASN A 691 25.96 -81.38 48.83
N TYR A 692 27.24 -81.69 49.13
CA TYR A 692 28.19 -80.76 49.74
C TYR A 692 29.43 -80.50 48.87
N ARG A 693 30.02 -79.30 48.99
CA ARG A 693 31.34 -78.95 48.42
C ARG A 693 32.12 -78.20 49.49
N GLY A 694 33.33 -78.66 49.80
CA GLY A 694 33.96 -78.35 51.08
C GLY A 694 33.02 -78.64 52.26
N ASP A 695 33.04 -77.77 53.27
CA ASP A 695 32.19 -77.81 54.47
C ASP A 695 30.87 -77.01 54.31
N ARG A 696 30.33 -76.93 53.08
CA ARG A 696 29.08 -76.22 52.76
C ARG A 696 28.11 -77.11 51.97
N ILE A 697 26.84 -77.08 52.36
CA ILE A 697 25.76 -77.69 51.57
C ILE A 697 25.51 -76.83 50.31
N VAL A 698 25.45 -77.47 49.14
CA VAL A 698 25.27 -76.81 47.83
C VAL A 698 23.91 -77.06 47.18
N ASP A 699 23.17 -78.09 47.60
CA ASP A 699 21.79 -78.33 47.16
C ASP A 699 20.82 -78.14 48.33
N LEU A 700 19.82 -77.27 48.15
CA LEU A 700 18.76 -77.06 49.15
C LEU A 700 17.37 -77.36 48.57
N GLY A 701 17.27 -77.99 47.40
CA GLY A 701 16.02 -78.23 46.69
C GLY A 701 15.05 -79.20 47.39
N SER A 702 15.50 -79.88 48.43
CA SER A 702 14.67 -80.74 49.29
C SER A 702 14.36 -80.11 50.66
N THR A 703 14.91 -78.94 50.98
CA THR A 703 14.77 -78.32 52.31
C THR A 703 13.39 -77.73 52.55
N ILE A 704 12.94 -77.73 53.81
CA ILE A 704 11.66 -77.15 54.21
C ILE A 704 11.91 -76.00 55.20
N THR A 705 11.63 -74.77 54.76
CA THR A 705 11.78 -73.56 55.58
C THR A 705 10.44 -73.18 56.22
N PHE A 706 10.41 -73.03 57.54
CA PHE A 706 9.22 -72.63 58.30
C PHE A 706 9.02 -71.10 58.32
N PRO A 707 7.78 -70.58 58.27
CA PRO A 707 6.51 -71.30 58.31
C PRO A 707 6.25 -72.13 57.04
N PHE A 708 5.54 -73.25 57.21
CA PHE A 708 5.22 -74.17 56.11
C PHE A 708 3.83 -74.80 56.27
N TYR A 709 3.29 -75.35 55.19
CA TYR A 709 2.00 -76.04 55.20
C TYR A 709 2.06 -77.33 56.05
N ARG A 710 1.35 -77.35 57.19
CA ARG A 710 1.30 -78.45 58.19
C ARG A 710 0.97 -79.86 57.67
N ARG A 711 0.54 -79.99 56.41
CA ARG A 711 0.30 -81.27 55.73
C ARG A 711 1.59 -81.93 55.22
N TYR A 712 2.67 -81.17 55.07
CA TYR A 712 3.93 -81.59 54.47
C TYR A 712 5.09 -81.62 55.47
N ALA A 713 5.11 -80.69 56.43
CA ALA A 713 6.01 -80.72 57.58
C ALA A 713 5.38 -80.01 58.79
N GLN A 714 5.73 -80.45 59.99
CA GLN A 714 5.30 -79.90 61.28
C GLN A 714 6.54 -79.51 62.11
N ALA A 715 6.38 -78.70 63.16
CA ALA A 715 7.52 -78.26 63.97
C ALA A 715 8.21 -79.46 64.66
N GLU A 716 7.41 -80.48 64.98
CA GLU A 716 7.79 -81.77 65.51
C GLU A 716 8.71 -82.57 64.57
N ASP A 717 8.68 -82.30 63.25
CA ASP A 717 9.63 -82.91 62.29
C ASP A 717 11.01 -82.24 62.35
N LEU A 718 11.04 -80.92 62.55
CA LEU A 718 12.26 -80.14 62.76
C LEU A 718 12.95 -80.55 64.07
N ASP A 719 12.18 -80.62 65.16
CA ASP A 719 12.66 -81.05 66.48
C ASP A 719 13.15 -82.51 66.45
N ARG A 720 12.45 -83.40 65.74
CA ARG A 720 12.88 -84.80 65.55
C ARG A 720 14.21 -84.87 64.81
N PHE A 721 14.32 -84.20 63.66
CA PHE A 721 15.55 -84.21 62.85
C PHE A 721 16.76 -83.74 63.67
N PHE A 722 16.64 -82.61 64.38
CA PHE A 722 17.78 -82.11 65.16
C PHE A 722 18.08 -82.94 66.40
N LYS A 723 17.08 -83.59 67.02
CA LYS A 723 17.31 -84.55 68.11
C LYS A 723 18.04 -85.81 67.62
N GLU A 724 17.70 -86.29 66.42
CA GLU A 724 18.38 -87.44 65.80
C GLU A 724 19.81 -87.08 65.39
N LEU A 725 20.03 -85.88 64.84
CA LEU A 725 21.37 -85.34 64.55
C LEU A 725 22.22 -85.20 65.83
N ASP A 726 21.65 -84.61 66.90
CA ASP A 726 22.31 -84.45 68.21
C ASP A 726 22.66 -85.82 68.86
N GLN A 727 22.01 -86.92 68.46
CA GLN A 727 22.19 -88.27 69.01
C GLN A 727 23.08 -89.20 68.16
N TYR A 728 23.06 -89.06 66.82
CA TYR A 728 23.70 -90.02 65.89
C TYR A 728 24.68 -89.38 64.90
N GLU A 729 24.83 -88.05 64.91
CA GLU A 729 25.51 -87.26 63.86
C GLU A 729 24.91 -87.58 62.46
N LEU A 730 25.77 -87.74 61.45
CA LEU A 730 25.39 -88.19 60.10
C LEU A 730 25.93 -89.63 59.89
N PRO A 731 25.19 -90.67 60.31
CA PRO A 731 25.69 -92.05 60.33
C PRO A 731 25.99 -92.61 58.93
N GLU A 732 25.31 -92.11 57.89
CA GLU A 732 25.42 -92.60 56.51
C GLU A 732 26.37 -91.77 55.63
N TRP A 733 27.10 -90.80 56.20
CA TRP A 733 27.89 -89.81 55.43
C TRP A 733 28.86 -90.40 54.40
N ASP A 734 29.62 -91.43 54.79
CA ASP A 734 30.55 -92.15 53.90
C ASP A 734 29.93 -93.46 53.34
N ASN A 735 28.64 -93.73 53.61
CA ASN A 735 27.91 -94.93 53.17
C ASN A 735 26.97 -94.65 51.97
N SER A 736 27.15 -93.52 51.28
CA SER A 736 26.48 -93.26 50.00
C SER A 736 26.97 -94.28 48.95
N ASN A 737 26.17 -95.31 48.68
CA ASN A 737 26.46 -96.30 47.65
C ASN A 737 26.59 -95.67 46.25
N GLU A 738 27.45 -96.26 45.42
CA GLU A 738 27.63 -95.93 43.99
C GLU A 738 26.38 -96.25 43.12
#